data_AF-A0A445F2G3-F1
#
_entry.id   AF-A0A445F2G3-F1
#
_cell.length_a   1.000
_cell.length_b   1.000
_cell.length_c   1.000
_cell.angle_alpha   90.00
_cell.angle_beta   90.00
_cell.angle_gamma   90.00
#
_symmetry.space_group_name_H-M   'P 1'
#
loop_
_entity.id
_entity.type
_entity.pdbx_description
1 polymer ?
#
loop_
_entity_poly.entity_id
_entity_poly.type
_entity_poly.pdbx_seq_one_letter_code
_entity_poly.pdbx_strand_id
1 'polypeptide(L)'
;MSPYSSYAWTPLLSRGILPLIGIPRSNSVGRVSQCLTNVADYIPNSEEAIRRGEYTVIRSLIRVLEGGVEGKRQVDKVIDKCASMQNLREAIGTYRNSILRQPDEMKKEASLSFFVEYLERYYFLICFAVYIHSEMATLCSCSADHSSFTDWMRNRPELYSIIRRLLRRNPMGALGYSSLKPSLKKIAESTDGRPSEMSVVAALRNGEVLGSQTVLKSDHCPGCQHPRLPERVEGAPNFREVSGFPVYGVANPTIDGIRSVICRIGSSKGGSPVLWHNMREEPVIYINGKPFVLREVERPYKNMLEYTGIGRERVEKMEARLKEDILREAEQYGNAIMVIHETDDGHIYDAWEHVTSEMIQTPLEVFKSLEADGFPIKYARVPITDGKAPKSSDFDTVAFNIASAAKDTAFVFNCQMGRGRTTTGTVIACLVKLRIDYGRPIKILRDDMTCEEADGGFSSGDEVGGYVTALTPNTLQIKPDEKQSHAFGINDILLLWKITTFFDNGVECREALDAIIDRCSALQNIRQAVLEYRKVFNQQHVEPRVRRVALYRGAEYLERYFRLIAFAAYLGSEAFDGFCGQGEYKMAFKNWMHERPEVQAMKWSIRLRPGRFFTVPEELRAPRESQHGDAVMEAFVKARSGSVLGKGYILKMYFFPGQRTSSYMQIHGAPHIYKVDEYPVYSMATPTISGAKEMLSYLGAKPKANVSSSQKVILTDLREEAVVYIKGTPFVLRELNKPVDTLKHVGITGLAVEHMEARLKEDILAEIRQSGGLMLFHREEYNPSTNQSSVVGYWENVLADDVKTPAEVYSTLKDEGYDIIYLRIPLTRERDALASDIDTIQYCKDDSAESYLFVSHTGFGGVAYAMAIICVRLGAEANFASKVPQPLFGPHQWAATEENLPSRASNEAALKMGDYRDILSLTRVLIRGPQSKSDVDIVIERCAGAGHLRDDILYYHKEFEKFTDGDDEERAYLMDMGVKALRRYFFLITFRSYLYCTSPANMKFAAWMDARPELGHLLVVAKVRVQEVLGDDDGVDLGTKALSLLPTTIHEDDVGEVEEVLDTITSRMLSRGKGKGLGWAYLSQ
;
A
#
# COMPACT_ATOMS: atom_id res chain seq x y z
N MET A 1 -26.92 -2.71 -81.37
CA MET A 1 -27.06 -2.58 -79.90
C MET A 1 -27.27 -3.97 -79.32
N SER A 2 -26.87 -4.21 -78.07
CA SER A 2 -27.08 -5.47 -77.32
C SER A 2 -26.27 -6.68 -77.84
N PRO A 3 -25.97 -7.70 -77.00
CA PRO A 3 -25.49 -7.65 -75.60
C PRO A 3 -24.27 -8.58 -75.35
N TYR A 4 -23.76 -8.59 -74.10
CA TYR A 4 -22.85 -9.58 -73.47
C TYR A 4 -21.52 -9.98 -74.16
N SER A 5 -20.39 -9.86 -73.44
CA SER A 5 -19.48 -11.00 -73.16
C SER A 5 -18.38 -10.61 -72.16
N SER A 6 -17.53 -11.58 -71.79
CA SER A 6 -16.45 -11.55 -70.79
C SER A 6 -15.03 -11.66 -71.41
N TYR A 7 -14.00 -11.88 -70.58
CA TYR A 7 -12.56 -12.03 -70.88
C TYR A 7 -11.83 -10.70 -71.19
N ALA A 8 -10.69 -10.31 -70.61
CA ALA A 8 -9.43 -10.95 -70.14
C ALA A 8 -8.27 -10.84 -71.15
N TRP A 9 -7.03 -10.99 -70.65
CA TRP A 9 -5.70 -11.10 -71.31
C TRP A 9 -4.64 -10.00 -71.07
N THR A 10 -3.39 -10.45 -71.23
CA THR A 10 -2.09 -9.90 -70.77
C THR A 10 -1.26 -9.30 -71.94
N PRO A 11 -0.08 -8.67 -71.69
CA PRO A 11 0.45 -7.62 -72.58
C PRO A 11 1.44 -8.08 -73.67
N LEU A 12 1.77 -7.16 -74.59
CA LEU A 12 2.84 -7.30 -75.58
C LEU A 12 3.69 -6.01 -75.71
N LEU A 13 5.02 -6.18 -75.60
CA LEU A 13 6.08 -5.71 -76.51
C LEU A 13 5.90 -4.33 -77.23
N SER A 14 6.88 -3.41 -77.28
CA SER A 14 8.34 -3.59 -77.37
C SER A 14 9.14 -2.27 -77.48
N ARG A 15 10.48 -2.35 -77.37
CA ARG A 15 11.53 -1.39 -77.83
C ARG A 15 11.54 0.02 -77.18
N GLY A 16 12.68 0.64 -76.83
CA GLY A 16 14.08 0.17 -76.78
C GLY A 16 15.07 1.21 -77.31
N ILE A 17 16.32 1.22 -76.78
CA ILE A 17 17.59 1.58 -77.46
C ILE A 17 18.76 1.32 -76.49
N LEU A 18 19.91 0.91 -77.03
CA LEU A 18 21.21 0.70 -76.35
C LEU A 18 22.29 1.38 -77.22
N PRO A 19 23.45 1.77 -76.66
CA PRO A 19 24.66 0.99 -76.98
C PRO A 19 25.83 1.02 -75.95
N LEU A 20 26.45 -0.16 -75.72
CA LEU A 20 27.92 -0.45 -75.70
C LEU A 20 28.83 0.27 -74.66
N ILE A 21 29.99 -0.24 -74.20
CA ILE A 21 30.78 -1.48 -74.42
C ILE A 21 31.68 -1.75 -73.17
N GLY A 22 32.09 -2.99 -72.88
CA GLY A 22 33.20 -3.26 -71.93
C GLY A 22 33.24 -4.65 -71.25
N ILE A 23 34.18 -5.51 -71.66
CA ILE A 23 34.50 -6.87 -71.14
C ILE A 23 35.87 -7.31 -71.73
N PRO A 24 36.57 -8.38 -71.27
CA PRO A 24 36.26 -9.43 -70.27
C PRO A 24 37.16 -9.28 -69.00
N ARG A 25 37.56 -10.24 -68.12
CA ARG A 25 37.76 -11.72 -68.12
C ARG A 25 37.47 -12.37 -66.73
N SER A 26 37.70 -13.68 -66.65
CA SER A 26 37.38 -14.63 -65.58
C SER A 26 38.43 -14.76 -64.45
N ASN A 27 38.01 -15.27 -63.29
CA ASN A 27 38.37 -16.63 -62.83
C ASN A 27 37.55 -17.06 -61.59
N SER A 28 37.40 -18.38 -61.39
CA SER A 28 36.49 -18.97 -60.40
C SER A 28 37.19 -19.57 -59.18
N VAL A 29 36.76 -19.22 -57.98
CA VAL A 29 36.84 -20.05 -56.76
C VAL A 29 35.54 -19.87 -55.98
N GLY A 30 34.87 -20.95 -55.60
CA GLY A 30 33.67 -20.89 -54.77
C GLY A 30 34.00 -20.68 -53.28
N ARG A 31 33.17 -19.91 -52.57
CA ARG A 31 33.15 -19.87 -51.10
C ARG A 31 31.72 -19.84 -50.55
N VAL A 32 31.57 -20.38 -49.35
CA VAL A 32 30.30 -20.66 -48.69
C VAL A 32 29.79 -19.44 -47.90
N SER A 33 28.47 -19.27 -47.91
CA SER A 33 27.61 -18.47 -46.99
C SER A 33 28.17 -17.15 -46.42
N GLN A 34 27.66 -16.04 -46.96
CA GLN A 34 27.68 -14.75 -46.26
C GLN A 34 26.40 -14.61 -45.42
N CYS A 35 26.49 -14.86 -44.11
CA CYS A 35 25.37 -14.71 -43.17
C CYS A 35 25.73 -13.92 -41.88
N LEU A 36 26.95 -13.38 -41.78
CA LEU A 36 27.48 -12.77 -40.55
C LEU A 36 27.53 -11.22 -40.56
N THR A 37 27.09 -10.56 -41.63
CA THR A 37 27.23 -9.10 -41.80
C THR A 37 26.13 -8.26 -41.15
N ASN A 38 24.96 -8.84 -40.82
CA ASN A 38 23.78 -8.07 -40.39
C ASN A 38 23.62 -8.00 -38.85
N VAL A 39 24.63 -8.42 -38.08
CA VAL A 39 24.57 -8.45 -36.60
C VAL A 39 24.50 -7.03 -36.01
N ALA A 40 24.98 -6.01 -36.74
CA ALA A 40 24.95 -4.61 -36.31
C ALA A 40 23.52 -4.04 -36.15
N ASP A 41 22.57 -4.51 -36.95
CA ASP A 41 21.22 -3.93 -37.04
C ASP A 41 20.33 -4.32 -35.84
N TYR A 42 20.68 -5.43 -35.17
CA TYR A 42 20.02 -6.01 -34.00
C TYR A 42 20.54 -5.49 -32.65
N ILE A 43 21.44 -4.49 -32.67
CA ILE A 43 21.85 -3.79 -31.44
C ILE A 43 20.64 -3.02 -30.87
N PRO A 44 20.27 -3.16 -29.58
CA PRO A 44 19.01 -2.63 -29.02
C PRO A 44 18.95 -1.08 -28.90
N ASN A 45 19.94 -0.37 -29.43
CA ASN A 45 19.99 1.09 -29.56
C ASN A 45 20.17 1.55 -31.03
N SER A 46 19.99 0.66 -32.02
CA SER A 46 19.99 1.05 -33.44
C SER A 46 18.79 1.95 -33.75
N GLU A 47 18.96 2.94 -34.63
CA GLU A 47 17.86 3.81 -35.07
C GLU A 47 16.72 3.05 -35.75
N GLU A 48 16.97 1.81 -36.18
CA GLU A 48 15.99 0.96 -36.84
C GLU A 48 15.14 0.17 -35.83
N ALA A 49 15.74 -0.40 -34.77
CA ALA A 49 14.99 -0.97 -33.64
C ALA A 49 14.08 0.08 -32.98
N ILE A 50 14.55 1.33 -32.89
CA ILE A 50 13.77 2.48 -32.39
C ILE A 50 12.59 2.80 -33.33
N ARG A 51 12.80 2.82 -34.66
CA ARG A 51 11.71 2.97 -35.65
C ARG A 51 10.71 1.80 -35.63
N ARG A 52 11.17 0.58 -35.35
CA ARG A 52 10.32 -0.61 -35.12
C ARG A 52 9.62 -0.60 -33.75
N GLY A 53 9.90 0.37 -32.88
CA GLY A 53 9.21 0.58 -31.60
C GLY A 53 9.65 -0.37 -30.47
N GLU A 54 10.87 -0.91 -30.55
CA GLU A 54 11.39 -1.97 -29.66
C GLU A 54 11.87 -1.47 -28.27
N TYR A 55 11.18 -0.46 -27.72
CA TYR A 55 11.45 0.10 -26.40
C TYR A 55 11.33 -0.98 -25.30
N THR A 56 12.09 -0.85 -24.22
CA THR A 56 12.11 -1.81 -23.09
C THR A 56 10.71 -2.11 -22.57
N VAL A 57 9.90 -1.07 -22.32
CA VAL A 57 8.50 -1.20 -21.88
C VAL A 57 7.59 -1.97 -22.85
N ILE A 58 7.86 -1.89 -24.16
CA ILE A 58 7.08 -2.59 -25.20
C ILE A 58 7.54 -4.03 -25.35
N ARG A 59 8.85 -4.31 -25.27
CA ARG A 59 9.38 -5.68 -25.22
C ARG A 59 8.89 -6.43 -23.98
N SER A 60 8.77 -5.75 -22.84
CA SER A 60 8.10 -6.29 -21.64
C SER A 60 6.62 -6.59 -21.87
N LEU A 61 5.90 -5.67 -22.51
CA LEU A 61 4.46 -5.83 -22.78
C LEU A 61 4.17 -7.06 -23.65
N ILE A 62 4.81 -7.17 -24.81
CA ILE A 62 4.46 -8.20 -25.81
C ILE A 62 4.75 -9.62 -25.32
N ARG A 63 5.69 -9.78 -24.39
CA ARG A 63 6.00 -11.04 -23.71
C ARG A 63 4.93 -11.45 -22.70
N VAL A 64 4.47 -10.49 -21.90
CA VAL A 64 3.47 -10.74 -20.85
C VAL A 64 2.08 -10.99 -21.44
N LEU A 65 1.75 -10.35 -22.57
CA LEU A 65 0.50 -10.60 -23.29
C LEU A 65 0.53 -11.92 -24.08
N GLU A 66 -0.54 -12.70 -23.96
CA GLU A 66 -0.91 -13.76 -24.90
C GLU A 66 -1.18 -13.11 -26.27
N GLY A 67 -0.47 -13.51 -27.33
CA GLY A 67 -0.60 -12.87 -28.66
C GLY A 67 -0.06 -11.43 -28.75
N GLY A 68 0.73 -10.97 -27.77
CA GLY A 68 1.24 -9.59 -27.71
C GLY A 68 2.04 -9.13 -28.94
N VAL A 69 2.80 -10.04 -29.55
CA VAL A 69 3.56 -9.80 -30.78
C VAL A 69 2.62 -9.49 -31.96
N GLU A 70 1.50 -10.21 -32.07
CA GLU A 70 0.52 -9.98 -33.14
C GLU A 70 -0.28 -8.69 -32.90
N GLY A 71 -0.70 -8.44 -31.66
CA GLY A 71 -1.34 -7.18 -31.27
C GLY A 71 -0.48 -5.97 -31.66
N LYS A 72 0.82 -5.99 -31.34
CA LYS A 72 1.78 -4.98 -31.79
C LYS A 72 1.85 -4.90 -33.33
N ARG A 73 2.01 -6.03 -34.03
CA ARG A 73 2.11 -6.08 -35.50
C ARG A 73 0.88 -5.48 -36.20
N GLN A 74 -0.30 -5.56 -35.58
CA GLN A 74 -1.52 -4.95 -36.09
C GLN A 74 -1.61 -3.46 -35.75
N VAL A 75 -1.30 -3.07 -34.51
CA VAL A 75 -1.27 -1.65 -34.10
C VAL A 75 -0.27 -0.84 -34.93
N ASP A 76 0.90 -1.39 -35.23
CA ASP A 76 1.89 -0.75 -36.11
C ASP A 76 1.30 -0.44 -37.50
N LYS A 77 0.61 -1.42 -38.11
CA LYS A 77 -0.07 -1.26 -39.42
C LYS A 77 -1.26 -0.29 -39.38
N VAL A 78 -1.91 -0.13 -38.22
CA VAL A 78 -3.01 0.84 -38.04
C VAL A 78 -2.45 2.25 -37.87
N ILE A 79 -1.42 2.43 -37.04
CA ILE A 79 -0.72 3.70 -36.87
C ILE A 79 -0.20 4.24 -38.21
N ASP A 80 0.40 3.38 -39.03
CA ASP A 80 0.93 3.78 -40.35
C ASP A 80 -0.17 4.19 -41.33
N LYS A 81 -1.36 3.60 -41.25
CA LYS A 81 -2.55 4.02 -42.02
C LYS A 81 -3.17 5.32 -41.49
N CYS A 82 -2.99 5.63 -40.21
CA CYS A 82 -3.46 6.85 -39.56
C CYS A 82 -2.43 8.00 -39.56
N ALA A 83 -1.25 7.81 -40.18
CA ALA A 83 -0.12 8.72 -40.14
C ALA A 83 -0.33 10.09 -40.82
N SER A 84 -1.48 10.33 -41.48
CA SER A 84 -1.75 11.54 -42.29
C SER A 84 -1.71 12.86 -41.51
N MET A 85 -1.97 12.84 -40.20
CA MET A 85 -1.80 13.99 -39.31
C MET A 85 -0.55 13.85 -38.44
N GLN A 86 -0.30 12.65 -37.91
CA GLN A 86 0.86 12.34 -37.06
C GLN A 86 1.05 10.82 -36.94
N ASN A 87 2.24 10.28 -37.23
CA ASN A 87 2.58 8.91 -36.88
C ASN A 87 3.06 8.84 -35.41
N LEU A 88 2.41 8.02 -34.59
CA LEU A 88 2.72 7.90 -33.16
C LEU A 88 4.15 7.37 -32.92
N ARG A 89 4.64 6.42 -33.72
CA ARG A 89 5.96 5.81 -33.55
C ARG A 89 7.08 6.77 -33.94
N GLU A 90 6.89 7.53 -35.02
CA GLU A 90 7.82 8.57 -35.47
C GLU A 90 7.89 9.74 -34.48
N ALA A 91 6.77 10.11 -33.87
CA ALA A 91 6.73 11.12 -32.82
C ALA A 91 7.55 10.69 -31.59
N ILE A 92 7.42 9.45 -31.10
CA ILE A 92 8.23 8.92 -29.98
C ILE A 92 9.73 8.97 -30.32
N GLY A 93 10.11 8.54 -31.53
CA GLY A 93 11.50 8.62 -32.01
C GLY A 93 12.03 10.06 -32.10
N THR A 94 11.18 10.99 -32.53
CA THR A 94 11.49 12.43 -32.63
C THR A 94 11.74 13.04 -31.24
N TYR A 95 10.86 12.78 -30.26
CA TYR A 95 11.07 13.25 -28.89
C TYR A 95 12.33 12.64 -28.26
N ARG A 96 12.58 11.32 -28.42
CA ARG A 96 13.83 10.67 -27.98
C ARG A 96 15.07 11.39 -28.53
N ASN A 97 15.09 11.66 -29.83
CA ASN A 97 16.23 12.31 -30.48
C ASN A 97 16.36 13.80 -30.13
N SER A 98 15.26 14.46 -29.72
CA SER A 98 15.28 15.80 -29.15
C SER A 98 15.88 15.82 -27.74
N ILE A 99 15.43 14.92 -26.84
CA ILE A 99 15.94 14.75 -25.46
C ILE A 99 17.46 14.53 -25.47
N LEU A 100 17.95 13.65 -26.34
CA LEU A 100 19.39 13.33 -26.46
C LEU A 100 20.25 14.49 -27.01
N ARG A 101 19.63 15.54 -27.54
CA ARG A 101 20.31 16.71 -28.14
C ARG A 101 20.02 18.02 -27.41
N GLN A 102 19.24 18.01 -26.32
CA GLN A 102 18.91 19.20 -25.54
C GLN A 102 19.90 19.41 -24.38
N PRO A 103 20.66 20.53 -24.37
CA PRO A 103 21.45 20.95 -23.21
C PRO A 103 20.62 21.71 -22.16
N ASP A 104 19.39 22.11 -22.48
CA ASP A 104 18.49 22.81 -21.58
C ASP A 104 17.62 21.81 -20.80
N GLU A 105 17.87 21.68 -19.50
CA GLU A 105 17.20 20.69 -18.65
C GLU A 105 15.67 20.89 -18.56
N MET A 106 15.17 22.14 -18.60
CA MET A 106 13.72 22.39 -18.59
C MET A 106 13.05 21.93 -19.90
N LYS A 107 13.68 22.21 -21.05
CA LYS A 107 13.21 21.74 -22.36
C LYS A 107 13.35 20.22 -22.51
N LYS A 108 14.38 19.64 -21.90
CA LYS A 108 14.66 18.19 -21.86
C LYS A 108 13.62 17.44 -21.02
N GLU A 109 13.28 17.91 -19.81
CA GLU A 109 12.19 17.36 -18.98
C GLU A 109 10.83 17.51 -19.66
N ALA A 110 10.51 18.68 -20.25
CA ALA A 110 9.29 18.85 -21.03
C ALA A 110 9.20 17.88 -22.22
N SER A 111 10.32 17.65 -22.93
CA SER A 111 10.39 16.65 -24.01
C SER A 111 10.27 15.21 -23.50
N LEU A 112 10.75 14.93 -22.29
CA LEU A 112 10.63 13.64 -21.62
C LEU A 112 9.19 13.32 -21.24
N SER A 113 8.45 14.30 -20.73
CA SER A 113 7.01 14.20 -20.44
C SER A 113 6.23 13.82 -21.72
N PHE A 114 6.48 14.49 -22.85
CA PHE A 114 5.88 14.11 -24.13
C PHE A 114 6.33 12.73 -24.65
N PHE A 115 7.61 12.36 -24.52
CA PHE A 115 8.07 11.01 -24.88
C PHE A 115 7.32 9.92 -24.09
N VAL A 116 7.12 10.15 -22.79
CA VAL A 116 6.35 9.27 -21.90
C VAL A 116 4.88 9.19 -22.35
N GLU A 117 4.21 10.31 -22.57
CA GLU A 117 2.81 10.34 -23.02
C GLU A 117 2.57 9.52 -24.30
N TYR A 118 3.42 9.70 -25.31
CA TYR A 118 3.24 9.06 -26.61
C TYR A 118 3.55 7.56 -26.56
N LEU A 119 4.56 7.16 -25.79
CA LEU A 119 4.90 5.76 -25.57
C LEU A 119 3.85 5.04 -24.69
N GLU A 120 3.19 5.77 -23.78
CA GLU A 120 2.05 5.26 -23.01
C GLU A 120 0.80 5.06 -23.90
N ARG A 121 0.50 5.99 -24.83
CA ARG A 121 -0.55 5.80 -25.85
C ARG A 121 -0.28 4.56 -26.71
N TYR A 122 0.96 4.34 -27.13
CA TYR A 122 1.35 3.17 -27.92
C TYR A 122 1.17 1.87 -27.13
N TYR A 123 1.56 1.86 -25.86
CA TYR A 123 1.34 0.75 -24.92
C TYR A 123 -0.15 0.38 -24.81
N PHE A 124 -1.03 1.37 -24.58
CA PHE A 124 -2.47 1.13 -24.44
C PHE A 124 -3.12 0.63 -25.74
N LEU A 125 -2.68 1.11 -26.91
CA LEU A 125 -3.18 0.59 -28.20
C LEU A 125 -2.85 -0.90 -28.39
N ILE A 126 -1.66 -1.35 -27.98
CA ILE A 126 -1.27 -2.77 -28.02
C ILE A 126 -2.14 -3.60 -27.06
N CYS A 127 -2.38 -3.12 -25.84
CA CYS A 127 -3.27 -3.77 -24.88
C CYS A 127 -4.70 -3.90 -25.45
N PHE A 128 -5.23 -2.81 -26.03
CA PHE A 128 -6.57 -2.77 -26.59
C PHE A 128 -6.74 -3.69 -27.81
N ALA A 129 -5.73 -3.79 -28.68
CA ALA A 129 -5.73 -4.73 -29.78
C ALA A 129 -5.75 -6.19 -29.30
N VAL A 130 -4.97 -6.54 -28.26
CA VAL A 130 -5.00 -7.91 -27.69
C VAL A 130 -6.32 -8.20 -26.97
N TYR A 131 -6.87 -7.22 -26.24
CA TYR A 131 -8.21 -7.32 -25.64
C TYR A 131 -9.28 -7.67 -26.69
N ILE A 132 -9.29 -6.96 -27.83
CA ILE A 132 -10.20 -7.26 -28.94
C ILE A 132 -10.04 -8.70 -29.42
N HIS A 133 -8.83 -9.24 -29.55
CA HIS A 133 -8.64 -10.64 -29.95
C HIS A 133 -9.11 -11.64 -28.90
N SER A 134 -8.91 -11.36 -27.61
CA SER A 134 -9.40 -12.25 -26.54
C SER A 134 -10.93 -12.26 -26.44
N GLU A 135 -11.59 -11.11 -26.61
CA GLU A 135 -13.05 -11.00 -26.46
C GLU A 135 -13.83 -11.18 -27.80
N MET A 136 -13.18 -11.08 -28.97
CA MET A 136 -13.82 -11.52 -30.23
C MET A 136 -14.02 -13.04 -30.28
N ALA A 137 -13.24 -13.80 -29.52
CA ALA A 137 -13.49 -15.23 -29.35
C ALA A 137 -14.75 -15.51 -28.51
N THR A 138 -15.03 -14.71 -27.48
CA THR A 138 -16.22 -14.83 -26.62
C THR A 138 -17.47 -14.22 -27.28
N LEU A 139 -17.34 -13.15 -28.06
CA LEU A 139 -18.45 -12.53 -28.82
C LEU A 139 -19.09 -13.46 -29.87
N CYS A 140 -18.39 -14.52 -30.31
CA CYS A 140 -18.96 -15.57 -31.18
C CYS A 140 -19.81 -16.60 -30.42
N SER A 141 -19.86 -16.54 -29.08
CA SER A 141 -20.69 -17.38 -28.21
C SER A 141 -21.66 -16.53 -27.40
N CYS A 142 -22.95 -16.88 -27.41
CA CYS A 142 -24.01 -16.05 -26.80
C CYS A 142 -24.10 -16.19 -25.27
N SER A 143 -23.03 -15.87 -24.55
CA SER A 143 -22.95 -15.80 -23.08
C SER A 143 -22.83 -14.34 -22.61
N ALA A 144 -23.53 -13.98 -21.53
CA ALA A 144 -23.73 -12.60 -21.12
C ALA A 144 -22.54 -11.93 -20.39
N ASP A 145 -21.54 -12.69 -19.96
CA ASP A 145 -20.38 -12.19 -19.21
C ASP A 145 -19.31 -11.61 -20.16
N HIS A 146 -19.54 -10.40 -20.66
CA HIS A 146 -18.54 -9.63 -21.41
C HIS A 146 -17.70 -8.76 -20.45
N SER A 147 -16.39 -8.98 -20.38
CA SER A 147 -15.50 -8.10 -19.62
C SER A 147 -15.26 -6.78 -20.37
N SER A 148 -15.26 -5.63 -19.68
CA SER A 148 -14.86 -4.37 -20.31
C SER A 148 -13.33 -4.30 -20.47
N PHE A 149 -12.81 -3.43 -21.34
CA PHE A 149 -11.36 -3.22 -21.44
C PHE A 149 -10.75 -2.80 -20.10
N THR A 150 -11.48 -2.01 -19.30
CA THR A 150 -11.06 -1.63 -17.95
C THR A 150 -10.97 -2.86 -17.05
N ASP A 151 -11.97 -3.74 -17.05
CA ASP A 151 -11.97 -4.97 -16.22
C ASP A 151 -10.91 -5.98 -16.66
N TRP A 152 -10.71 -6.13 -17.97
CA TRP A 152 -9.62 -6.92 -18.54
C TRP A 152 -8.24 -6.41 -18.12
N MET A 153 -8.05 -5.08 -18.05
CA MET A 153 -6.84 -4.46 -17.53
C MET A 153 -6.71 -4.63 -16.00
N ARG A 154 -7.79 -4.41 -15.22
CA ARG A 154 -7.84 -4.63 -13.76
C ARG A 154 -7.39 -6.04 -13.39
N ASN A 155 -7.88 -7.04 -14.11
CA ASN A 155 -7.56 -8.46 -13.93
C ASN A 155 -6.12 -8.83 -14.33
N ARG A 156 -5.35 -7.92 -14.93
CA ARG A 156 -3.95 -8.08 -15.37
C ARG A 156 -3.01 -7.04 -14.70
N PRO A 157 -2.87 -7.02 -13.36
CA PRO A 157 -2.07 -6.03 -12.62
C PRO A 157 -0.59 -5.95 -13.04
N GLU A 158 -0.03 -7.02 -13.60
CA GLU A 158 1.30 -7.04 -14.19
C GLU A 158 1.49 -5.98 -15.31
N LEU A 159 0.43 -5.64 -16.06
CA LEU A 159 0.48 -4.59 -17.10
C LEU A 159 0.73 -3.20 -16.47
N TYR A 160 -0.08 -2.80 -15.49
CA TYR A 160 0.13 -1.57 -14.73
C TYR A 160 1.50 -1.53 -14.02
N SER A 161 2.03 -2.69 -13.63
CA SER A 161 3.38 -2.84 -13.08
C SER A 161 4.47 -2.49 -14.10
N ILE A 162 4.31 -2.93 -15.36
CA ILE A 162 5.23 -2.60 -16.47
C ILE A 162 5.24 -1.10 -16.75
N ILE A 163 4.06 -0.47 -16.96
CA ILE A 163 3.94 0.97 -17.20
C ILE A 163 4.61 1.76 -16.07
N ARG A 164 4.25 1.49 -14.81
CA ARG A 164 4.73 2.28 -13.67
C ARG A 164 6.24 2.17 -13.49
N ARG A 165 6.81 0.98 -13.69
CA ARG A 165 8.23 0.73 -13.44
C ARG A 165 9.12 1.23 -14.57
N LEU A 166 8.81 0.87 -15.81
CA LEU A 166 9.72 1.07 -16.93
C LEU A 166 9.52 2.43 -17.61
N LEU A 167 8.28 2.92 -17.69
CA LEU A 167 7.98 4.19 -18.34
C LEU A 167 7.92 5.36 -17.36
N ARG A 168 7.14 5.21 -16.28
CA ARG A 168 6.81 6.30 -15.35
C ARG A 168 7.82 6.54 -14.21
N ARG A 169 8.66 5.55 -13.85
CA ARG A 169 9.68 5.69 -12.78
C ARG A 169 11.12 5.78 -13.26
N ASN A 170 11.41 5.30 -14.47
CA ASN A 170 12.71 5.45 -15.09
C ASN A 170 12.55 5.81 -16.58
N PRO A 171 11.96 6.97 -16.90
CA PRO A 171 11.77 7.40 -18.29
C PRO A 171 13.10 7.52 -19.04
N MET A 172 14.21 7.84 -18.35
CA MET A 172 15.57 7.75 -18.90
C MET A 172 15.95 6.32 -19.33
N GLY A 173 15.61 5.31 -18.53
CA GLY A 173 15.79 3.89 -18.87
C GLY A 173 14.93 3.40 -20.04
N ALA A 174 13.75 4.01 -20.26
CA ALA A 174 12.92 3.73 -21.43
C ALA A 174 13.56 4.21 -22.75
N LEU A 175 14.52 5.15 -22.70
CA LEU A 175 15.28 5.61 -23.88
C LEU A 175 16.37 4.61 -24.33
N GLY A 176 16.61 3.53 -23.58
CA GLY A 176 17.61 2.49 -23.90
C GLY A 176 18.99 2.68 -23.24
N TYR A 177 19.13 3.58 -22.27
CA TYR A 177 20.38 3.79 -21.54
C TYR A 177 20.50 2.91 -20.29
N SER A 178 21.06 1.72 -20.45
CA SER A 178 21.76 0.99 -19.36
C SER A 178 23.26 1.27 -19.44
N SER A 179 23.87 1.64 -18.33
CA SER A 179 25.32 1.79 -18.21
C SER A 179 26.00 0.45 -17.87
N LEU A 180 27.24 0.30 -18.36
CA LEU A 180 28.16 -0.85 -18.17
C LEU A 180 27.72 -2.17 -18.85
N LYS A 181 28.56 -2.63 -19.80
CA LYS A 181 28.55 -4.04 -20.25
C LYS A 181 29.14 -4.92 -19.12
N PRO A 182 28.50 -6.03 -18.74
CA PRO A 182 29.16 -7.06 -17.94
C PRO A 182 30.35 -7.66 -18.70
N SER A 183 31.49 -7.83 -18.05
CA SER A 183 32.68 -8.47 -18.63
C SER A 183 32.58 -9.99 -18.53
N LEU A 184 31.90 -10.63 -19.49
CA LEU A 184 31.88 -12.08 -19.63
C LEU A 184 33.29 -12.60 -19.98
N LYS A 185 33.74 -13.68 -19.34
CA LYS A 185 35.00 -14.36 -19.68
C LYS A 185 34.71 -15.46 -20.70
N LYS A 186 35.34 -15.36 -21.88
CA LYS A 186 35.26 -16.35 -22.96
C LYS A 186 35.93 -17.67 -22.55
N ILE A 187 35.25 -18.79 -22.78
CA ILE A 187 35.84 -20.13 -22.75
C ILE A 187 35.42 -20.84 -24.05
N ALA A 188 36.38 -21.49 -24.70
CA ALA A 188 36.29 -22.19 -25.99
C ALA A 188 35.93 -21.32 -27.22
N GLU A 189 36.36 -21.81 -28.38
CA GLU A 189 35.87 -21.39 -29.70
C GLU A 189 35.10 -22.57 -30.29
N SER A 190 33.92 -22.29 -30.85
CA SER A 190 33.01 -23.31 -31.38
C SER A 190 33.58 -23.92 -32.66
N THR A 191 33.94 -25.20 -32.60
CA THR A 191 34.30 -26.02 -33.78
C THR A 191 33.12 -26.27 -34.71
N ASP A 192 31.90 -26.09 -34.21
CA ASP A 192 30.66 -26.62 -34.78
C ASP A 192 29.85 -25.55 -35.53
N GLY A 193 30.41 -24.36 -35.73
CA GLY A 193 29.77 -23.24 -36.43
C GLY A 193 28.66 -22.52 -35.64
N ARG A 194 28.26 -23.02 -34.46
CA ARG A 194 27.35 -22.32 -33.54
C ARG A 194 27.99 -21.04 -32.97
N PRO A 195 27.24 -19.93 -32.77
CA PRO A 195 27.75 -18.74 -32.08
C PRO A 195 28.29 -19.05 -30.66
N SER A 196 29.32 -18.31 -30.25
CA SER A 196 29.99 -18.45 -28.95
C SER A 196 29.68 -17.34 -27.93
N GLU A 197 28.83 -16.38 -28.28
CA GLU A 197 28.42 -15.29 -27.37
C GLU A 197 26.91 -15.27 -27.22
N MET A 198 26.41 -15.30 -25.98
CA MET A 198 24.99 -15.15 -25.68
C MET A 198 24.44 -13.79 -26.13
N SER A 199 25.28 -12.76 -26.22
CA SER A 199 24.95 -11.44 -26.80
C SER A 199 24.36 -11.55 -28.22
N VAL A 200 24.92 -12.42 -29.06
CA VAL A 200 24.52 -12.60 -30.47
C VAL A 200 23.28 -13.48 -30.58
N VAL A 201 23.25 -14.62 -29.87
CA VAL A 201 22.08 -15.51 -29.86
C VAL A 201 20.86 -14.77 -29.30
N ALA A 202 21.02 -14.04 -28.19
CA ALA A 202 19.93 -13.26 -27.59
C ALA A 202 19.53 -12.01 -28.41
N ALA A 203 20.35 -11.56 -29.37
CA ALA A 203 19.93 -10.53 -30.32
C ALA A 203 19.06 -11.10 -31.46
N LEU A 204 19.28 -12.35 -31.84
CA LEU A 204 18.54 -13.07 -32.90
C LEU A 204 17.23 -13.72 -32.40
N ARG A 205 17.08 -13.90 -31.08
CA ARG A 205 15.89 -14.46 -30.42
C ARG A 205 14.60 -13.74 -30.81
N ASN A 206 13.62 -14.52 -31.31
CA ASN A 206 12.35 -14.03 -31.85
C ASN A 206 11.11 -14.72 -31.25
N GLY A 207 11.26 -15.46 -30.15
CA GLY A 207 10.16 -16.09 -29.42
C GLY A 207 9.21 -15.08 -28.77
N GLU A 208 8.00 -15.51 -28.39
CA GLU A 208 7.06 -14.66 -27.66
C GLU A 208 7.55 -14.35 -26.24
N VAL A 209 8.14 -15.35 -25.57
CA VAL A 209 8.65 -15.26 -24.20
C VAL A 209 10.18 -15.28 -24.20
N LEU A 210 10.80 -16.18 -24.99
CA LEU A 210 12.25 -16.20 -25.25
C LEU A 210 12.59 -15.22 -26.40
N GLY A 211 12.21 -13.97 -26.23
CA GLY A 211 12.41 -12.89 -27.20
C GLY A 211 13.79 -12.22 -27.12
N SER A 212 13.98 -11.15 -27.89
CA SER A 212 15.28 -10.48 -27.98
C SER A 212 15.72 -9.82 -26.67
N GLN A 213 17.03 -9.87 -26.40
CA GLN A 213 17.69 -9.48 -25.15
C GLN A 213 17.30 -10.33 -23.92
N THR A 214 16.82 -11.57 -24.13
CA THR A 214 16.51 -12.52 -23.04
C THR A 214 17.45 -13.72 -23.00
N VAL A 215 17.69 -14.24 -21.79
CA VAL A 215 18.58 -15.38 -21.53
C VAL A 215 17.97 -16.35 -20.52
N LEU A 216 18.29 -17.63 -20.67
CA LEU A 216 17.96 -18.68 -19.70
C LEU A 216 19.17 -18.87 -18.78
N LYS A 217 19.02 -18.55 -17.49
CA LYS A 217 20.09 -18.77 -16.50
C LYS A 217 19.75 -19.98 -15.63
N SER A 218 20.74 -20.82 -15.32
CA SER A 218 20.63 -21.82 -14.26
C SER A 218 20.16 -21.15 -12.97
N ASP A 219 19.06 -21.67 -12.42
CA ASP A 219 18.46 -21.17 -11.19
C ASP A 219 19.09 -21.83 -9.95
N HIS A 220 19.70 -23.02 -10.14
CA HIS A 220 20.73 -23.53 -9.24
C HIS A 220 21.99 -22.66 -9.33
N CYS A 221 22.50 -22.25 -8.17
CA CYS A 221 23.71 -21.45 -7.99
C CYS A 221 24.52 -21.99 -6.81
N PRO A 222 25.86 -21.90 -6.79
CA PRO A 222 26.66 -22.39 -5.66
C PRO A 222 26.34 -21.67 -4.33
N GLY A 223 26.08 -20.36 -4.39
CA GLY A 223 25.58 -19.57 -3.26
C GLY A 223 24.13 -19.87 -2.82
N CYS A 224 23.45 -20.85 -3.43
CA CYS A 224 22.05 -21.15 -3.13
C CYS A 224 21.90 -22.03 -1.87
N GLN A 225 22.91 -22.82 -1.46
CA GLN A 225 22.88 -23.56 -0.19
C GLN A 225 23.39 -22.69 0.97
N HIS A 226 22.61 -22.59 2.05
CA HIS A 226 22.98 -21.84 3.23
C HIS A 226 23.85 -22.70 4.19
N PRO A 227 25.06 -22.24 4.59
CA PRO A 227 25.99 -23.06 5.38
C PRO A 227 25.48 -23.51 6.76
N ARG A 228 24.50 -22.81 7.35
CA ARG A 228 23.98 -23.11 8.70
C ARG A 228 22.86 -24.16 8.74
N LEU A 229 22.39 -24.67 7.59
CA LEU A 229 21.41 -25.77 7.60
C LEU A 229 22.14 -27.11 7.77
N PRO A 230 21.74 -27.94 8.75
CA PRO A 230 22.42 -29.21 9.04
C PRO A 230 22.11 -30.27 8.00
N GLU A 231 20.88 -30.31 7.49
CA GLU A 231 20.45 -31.26 6.47
C GLU A 231 20.78 -30.75 5.06
N ARG A 232 21.18 -31.68 4.19
CA ARG A 232 21.42 -31.46 2.76
C ARG A 232 20.79 -32.59 1.97
N VAL A 233 19.86 -32.26 1.09
CA VAL A 233 19.28 -33.21 0.13
C VAL A 233 19.87 -32.87 -1.24
N GLU A 234 20.45 -33.87 -1.92
CA GLU A 234 21.05 -33.66 -3.24
C GLU A 234 20.00 -33.19 -4.25
N GLY A 235 20.36 -32.22 -5.10
CA GLY A 235 19.42 -31.59 -6.03
C GLY A 235 18.35 -30.69 -5.38
N ALA A 236 18.25 -30.60 -4.04
CA ALA A 236 17.22 -29.82 -3.34
C ALA A 236 17.84 -28.87 -2.27
N PRO A 237 18.40 -27.73 -2.69
CA PRO A 237 19.09 -26.81 -1.78
C PRO A 237 18.13 -26.23 -0.73
N ASN A 238 18.66 -25.89 0.44
CA ASN A 238 17.92 -25.28 1.55
C ASN A 238 16.67 -26.04 2.04
N PHE A 239 16.58 -27.35 1.78
CA PHE A 239 15.59 -28.23 2.38
C PHE A 239 15.67 -28.17 3.92
N ARG A 240 14.50 -28.07 4.56
CA ARG A 240 14.32 -28.09 6.02
C ARG A 240 12.88 -28.43 6.39
N GLU A 241 12.73 -29.01 7.57
CA GLU A 241 11.46 -29.23 8.27
C GLU A 241 11.20 -28.10 9.29
N VAL A 242 9.94 -27.86 9.68
CA VAL A 242 9.58 -26.91 10.75
C VAL A 242 9.16 -27.69 12.00
N SER A 243 9.90 -27.52 13.11
CA SER A 243 9.73 -28.31 14.33
C SER A 243 8.28 -28.34 14.85
N GLY A 244 7.70 -29.53 14.89
CA GLY A 244 6.32 -29.77 15.35
C GLY A 244 5.22 -29.63 14.28
N PHE A 245 5.57 -29.46 12.99
CA PHE A 245 4.60 -29.35 11.90
C PHE A 245 5.03 -30.19 10.68
N PRO A 246 4.09 -30.82 9.94
CA PRO A 246 4.37 -31.48 8.66
C PRO A 246 4.55 -30.45 7.53
N VAL A 247 5.44 -29.49 7.74
CA VAL A 247 5.65 -28.30 6.91
C VAL A 247 7.14 -28.16 6.61
N TYR A 248 7.46 -28.09 5.32
CA TYR A 248 8.83 -28.13 4.81
C TYR A 248 9.10 -26.91 3.90
N GLY A 249 10.34 -26.42 3.92
CA GLY A 249 10.79 -25.33 3.06
C GLY A 249 12.02 -25.73 2.27
N VAL A 250 12.06 -25.38 0.97
CA VAL A 250 13.18 -25.73 0.06
C VAL A 250 13.43 -24.61 -0.95
N ALA A 251 14.63 -24.55 -1.52
CA ALA A 251 14.92 -23.74 -2.71
C ALA A 251 14.26 -24.34 -3.96
N ASN A 252 14.52 -23.80 -5.14
CA ASN A 252 14.05 -24.41 -6.38
C ASN A 252 14.92 -25.64 -6.73
N PRO A 253 14.38 -26.87 -6.73
CA PRO A 253 15.17 -28.09 -6.86
C PRO A 253 15.36 -28.55 -8.31
N THR A 254 16.19 -29.57 -8.53
CA THR A 254 16.16 -30.44 -9.73
C THR A 254 15.04 -31.48 -9.63
N ILE A 255 14.70 -32.15 -10.74
CA ILE A 255 13.67 -33.21 -10.74
C ILE A 255 14.05 -34.36 -9.76
N ASP A 256 15.32 -34.74 -9.72
CA ASP A 256 15.81 -35.77 -8.79
C ASP A 256 15.91 -35.26 -7.35
N GLY A 257 16.07 -33.94 -7.16
CA GLY A 257 15.88 -33.27 -5.88
C GLY A 257 14.44 -33.36 -5.37
N ILE A 258 13.44 -33.19 -6.24
CA ILE A 258 12.02 -33.40 -5.89
C ILE A 258 11.80 -34.85 -5.46
N ARG A 259 12.29 -35.82 -6.23
CA ARG A 259 12.21 -37.26 -5.89
C ARG A 259 12.85 -37.56 -4.54
N SER A 260 14.04 -37.01 -4.28
CA SER A 260 14.76 -37.17 -3.02
C SER A 260 14.02 -36.55 -1.83
N VAL A 261 13.41 -35.37 -2.00
CA VAL A 261 12.56 -34.73 -0.99
C VAL A 261 11.31 -35.56 -0.70
N ILE A 262 10.63 -36.10 -1.73
CA ILE A 262 9.45 -36.99 -1.52
C ILE A 262 9.86 -38.22 -0.70
N CYS A 263 10.95 -38.91 -1.08
CA CYS A 263 11.46 -40.09 -0.37
C CYS A 263 11.94 -39.79 1.07
N ARG A 264 12.30 -38.54 1.37
CA ARG A 264 12.72 -38.08 2.70
C ARG A 264 11.54 -37.66 3.60
N ILE A 265 10.42 -37.26 3.01
CA ILE A 265 9.16 -36.93 3.71
C ILE A 265 8.29 -38.18 3.92
N GLY A 266 8.29 -39.11 2.96
CA GLY A 266 7.51 -40.34 3.03
C GLY A 266 8.26 -41.55 2.47
N SER A 267 8.23 -42.67 3.19
CA SER A 267 8.98 -43.90 2.87
C SER A 267 8.47 -44.62 1.62
N SER A 268 8.84 -44.11 0.44
CA SER A 268 8.54 -44.66 -0.89
C SER A 268 7.04 -44.68 -1.27
N LYS A 269 6.66 -45.48 -2.28
CA LYS A 269 5.30 -45.50 -2.85
C LYS A 269 4.30 -46.08 -1.85
N GLY A 270 3.65 -45.19 -1.10
CA GLY A 270 2.74 -45.51 0.01
C GLY A 270 2.87 -44.58 1.22
N GLY A 271 3.87 -43.68 1.26
CA GLY A 271 3.97 -42.64 2.29
C GLY A 271 2.90 -41.54 2.20
N SER A 272 2.89 -40.65 3.20
CA SER A 272 1.95 -39.53 3.32
C SER A 272 1.84 -38.67 2.05
N PRO A 273 0.65 -38.12 1.75
CA PRO A 273 0.47 -37.24 0.61
C PRO A 273 1.25 -35.94 0.76
N VAL A 274 1.84 -35.45 -0.34
CA VAL A 274 2.67 -34.23 -0.37
C VAL A 274 1.99 -33.15 -1.20
N LEU A 275 1.67 -31.99 -0.62
CA LEU A 275 1.14 -30.84 -1.36
C LEU A 275 2.24 -29.79 -1.56
N TRP A 276 2.78 -29.75 -2.78
CA TRP A 276 3.91 -28.91 -3.15
C TRP A 276 3.46 -27.54 -3.66
N HIS A 277 3.87 -26.49 -2.95
CA HIS A 277 3.57 -25.09 -3.21
C HIS A 277 4.77 -24.37 -3.82
N ASN A 278 4.72 -24.12 -5.13
CA ASN A 278 5.67 -23.25 -5.82
C ASN A 278 5.23 -21.78 -5.69
N MET A 279 6.05 -20.95 -5.06
CA MET A 279 5.72 -19.57 -4.68
C MET A 279 6.23 -18.51 -5.68
N ARG A 280 6.51 -18.89 -6.93
CA ARG A 280 7.22 -18.04 -7.91
C ARG A 280 6.30 -17.31 -8.88
N GLU A 281 6.48 -15.99 -9.00
CA GLU A 281 5.94 -15.20 -10.12
C GLU A 281 6.86 -15.23 -11.37
N GLU A 282 8.12 -15.64 -11.22
CA GLU A 282 9.04 -15.79 -12.35
C GLU A 282 8.72 -17.07 -13.14
N PRO A 283 8.73 -17.05 -14.50
CA PRO A 283 8.61 -18.26 -15.30
C PRO A 283 9.88 -19.11 -15.20
N VAL A 284 9.70 -20.40 -14.92
CA VAL A 284 10.74 -21.43 -14.78
C VAL A 284 10.52 -22.51 -15.83
N ILE A 285 11.61 -23.07 -16.35
CA ILE A 285 11.61 -24.24 -17.24
C ILE A 285 12.65 -25.25 -16.74
N TYR A 286 12.35 -26.54 -16.82
CA TYR A 286 13.34 -27.60 -16.60
C TYR A 286 13.95 -28.02 -17.93
N ILE A 287 15.28 -28.10 -17.97
CA ILE A 287 16.06 -28.58 -19.11
C ILE A 287 17.06 -29.60 -18.56
N ASN A 288 17.10 -30.82 -19.13
CA ASN A 288 18.00 -31.89 -18.68
C ASN A 288 17.88 -32.16 -17.15
N GLY A 289 16.65 -32.10 -16.62
CA GLY A 289 16.33 -32.28 -15.20
C GLY A 289 16.66 -31.10 -14.26
N LYS A 290 17.31 -30.04 -14.77
CA LYS A 290 17.76 -28.88 -13.98
C LYS A 290 16.85 -27.66 -14.22
N PRO A 291 16.57 -26.82 -13.21
CA PRO A 291 15.74 -25.63 -13.37
C PRO A 291 16.53 -24.44 -13.94
N PHE A 292 15.94 -23.81 -14.95
CA PHE A 292 16.39 -22.54 -15.54
C PHE A 292 15.30 -21.48 -15.40
N VAL A 293 15.74 -20.22 -15.24
CA VAL A 293 14.87 -19.05 -15.10
C VAL A 293 15.21 -18.00 -16.15
N LEU A 294 14.18 -17.33 -16.67
CA LEU A 294 14.36 -16.27 -17.66
C LEU A 294 14.95 -15.00 -17.03
N ARG A 295 15.81 -14.30 -17.78
CA ARG A 295 16.53 -13.07 -17.38
C ARG A 295 16.71 -12.10 -18.56
N GLU A 296 17.05 -10.84 -18.26
CA GLU A 296 17.59 -9.87 -19.24
C GLU A 296 19.09 -10.12 -19.46
N VAL A 297 19.59 -9.99 -20.71
CA VAL A 297 21.05 -10.02 -21.04
C VAL A 297 21.84 -9.01 -20.19
N GLU A 298 21.27 -7.82 -19.98
CA GLU A 298 21.91 -6.74 -19.21
C GLU A 298 22.00 -7.03 -17.70
N ARG A 299 21.14 -7.92 -17.17
CA ARG A 299 20.93 -8.09 -15.71
C ARG A 299 20.72 -9.56 -15.29
N PRO A 300 21.60 -10.51 -15.67
CA PRO A 300 21.41 -11.95 -15.42
C PRO A 300 21.24 -12.32 -13.93
N TYR A 301 21.83 -11.54 -13.02
CA TYR A 301 21.73 -11.75 -11.57
C TYR A 301 20.43 -11.22 -10.93
N LYS A 302 19.52 -10.56 -11.68
CA LYS A 302 18.32 -9.91 -11.12
C LYS A 302 17.03 -10.55 -11.63
N ASN A 303 16.06 -10.73 -10.74
CA ASN A 303 14.70 -11.12 -11.12
C ASN A 303 14.08 -10.04 -12.02
N MET A 304 13.50 -10.46 -13.16
CA MET A 304 12.71 -9.57 -14.00
C MET A 304 11.45 -9.18 -13.26
N LEU A 305 11.30 -7.88 -12.99
CA LEU A 305 10.27 -7.36 -12.10
C LEU A 305 8.91 -7.18 -12.81
N GLU A 306 8.83 -7.44 -14.11
CA GLU A 306 7.62 -7.26 -14.93
C GLU A 306 6.44 -8.10 -14.45
N TYR A 307 6.74 -9.33 -13.99
CA TYR A 307 5.76 -10.31 -13.52
C TYR A 307 5.16 -9.98 -12.15
N THR A 308 5.55 -8.87 -11.52
CA THR A 308 5.05 -8.43 -10.20
C THR A 308 3.52 -8.43 -10.15
N GLY A 309 2.98 -9.43 -9.45
CA GLY A 309 1.55 -9.62 -9.18
C GLY A 309 0.79 -10.45 -10.22
N ILE A 310 1.45 -11.14 -11.15
CA ILE A 310 0.82 -12.02 -12.14
C ILE A 310 -0.02 -13.14 -11.49
N GLY A 311 -1.14 -13.52 -12.12
CA GLY A 311 -1.97 -14.65 -11.67
C GLY A 311 -1.43 -16.03 -12.08
N ARG A 312 -1.83 -17.08 -11.33
CA ARG A 312 -1.39 -18.48 -11.54
C ARG A 312 -1.46 -18.93 -13.00
N GLU A 313 -2.65 -18.86 -13.59
CA GLU A 313 -2.91 -19.36 -14.95
C GLU A 313 -2.00 -18.68 -15.98
N ARG A 314 -1.74 -17.38 -15.81
CA ARG A 314 -0.96 -16.58 -16.74
C ARG A 314 0.54 -16.85 -16.65
N VAL A 315 1.07 -17.19 -15.46
CA VAL A 315 2.46 -17.67 -15.36
C VAL A 315 2.60 -19.11 -15.88
N GLU A 316 1.64 -20.02 -15.62
CA GLU A 316 1.66 -21.38 -16.17
C GLU A 316 1.56 -21.38 -17.72
N LYS A 317 0.70 -20.53 -18.31
CA LYS A 317 0.65 -20.29 -19.77
C LYS A 317 1.94 -19.67 -20.33
N MET A 318 2.62 -18.81 -19.57
CA MET A 318 3.90 -18.23 -19.99
C MET A 318 5.04 -19.24 -19.95
N GLU A 319 5.03 -20.18 -19.00
CA GLU A 319 5.96 -21.31 -18.96
C GLU A 319 5.73 -22.27 -20.15
N ALA A 320 4.47 -22.49 -20.56
CA ALA A 320 4.15 -23.27 -21.76
C ALA A 320 4.67 -22.60 -23.05
N ARG A 321 4.41 -21.31 -23.27
CA ARG A 321 4.95 -20.57 -24.44
C ARG A 321 6.48 -20.50 -24.43
N LEU A 322 7.10 -20.41 -23.25
CA LEU A 322 8.56 -20.48 -23.11
C LEU A 322 9.11 -21.84 -23.56
N LYS A 323 8.43 -22.95 -23.25
CA LYS A 323 8.79 -24.28 -23.76
C LYS A 323 8.71 -24.33 -25.30
N GLU A 324 7.65 -23.80 -25.90
CA GLU A 324 7.49 -23.75 -27.36
C GLU A 324 8.59 -22.93 -28.05
N ASP A 325 8.97 -21.78 -27.50
CA ASP A 325 10.08 -20.98 -28.05
C ASP A 325 11.44 -21.70 -27.93
N ILE A 326 11.68 -22.39 -26.81
CA ILE A 326 12.93 -23.17 -26.61
C ILE A 326 13.02 -24.31 -27.63
N LEU A 327 11.92 -25.02 -27.89
CA LEU A 327 11.89 -26.08 -28.91
C LEU A 327 12.18 -25.50 -30.30
N ARG A 328 11.58 -24.36 -30.65
CA ARG A 328 11.77 -23.68 -31.94
C ARG A 328 13.21 -23.18 -32.13
N GLU A 329 13.86 -22.66 -31.09
CA GLU A 329 15.29 -22.29 -31.14
C GLU A 329 16.18 -23.53 -31.21
N ALA A 330 15.85 -24.60 -30.48
CA ALA A 330 16.62 -25.84 -30.50
C ALA A 330 16.62 -26.52 -31.88
N GLU A 331 15.48 -26.53 -32.58
CA GLU A 331 15.40 -27.00 -33.98
C GLU A 331 16.36 -26.21 -34.89
N GLN A 332 16.40 -24.87 -34.76
CA GLN A 332 17.28 -24.00 -35.56
C GLN A 332 18.78 -24.26 -35.32
N TYR A 333 19.17 -24.59 -34.08
CA TYR A 333 20.58 -24.83 -33.71
C TYR A 333 20.95 -26.32 -33.62
N GLY A 334 20.10 -27.22 -34.14
CA GLY A 334 20.35 -28.66 -34.20
C GLY A 334 20.32 -29.33 -32.83
N ASN A 335 19.14 -29.33 -32.21
CA ASN A 335 18.84 -29.90 -30.89
C ASN A 335 19.72 -29.34 -29.76
N ALA A 336 20.03 -28.04 -29.78
CA ALA A 336 20.80 -27.38 -28.73
C ALA A 336 20.27 -25.97 -28.42
N ILE A 337 20.31 -25.59 -27.14
CA ILE A 337 19.86 -24.29 -26.63
C ILE A 337 21.00 -23.60 -25.88
N MET A 338 21.19 -22.29 -26.06
CA MET A 338 22.21 -21.55 -25.29
C MET A 338 21.64 -21.03 -23.97
N VAL A 339 22.29 -21.43 -22.88
CA VAL A 339 21.98 -21.09 -21.49
C VAL A 339 23.18 -20.43 -20.80
N ILE A 340 22.95 -19.84 -19.63
CA ILE A 340 23.98 -19.27 -18.74
C ILE A 340 24.07 -20.09 -17.45
N HIS A 341 25.26 -20.59 -17.14
CA HIS A 341 25.58 -21.25 -15.87
C HIS A 341 26.35 -20.29 -14.94
N GLU A 342 26.57 -20.69 -13.68
CA GLU A 342 27.27 -19.90 -12.65
C GLU A 342 28.28 -20.78 -11.90
N THR A 343 29.53 -20.33 -11.78
CA THR A 343 30.62 -21.04 -11.07
C THR A 343 30.61 -20.77 -9.57
N ASP A 344 31.39 -21.54 -8.81
CA ASP A 344 31.52 -21.39 -7.35
C ASP A 344 32.03 -20.00 -6.93
N ASP A 345 32.83 -19.36 -7.78
CA ASP A 345 33.28 -17.97 -7.64
C ASP A 345 32.20 -16.92 -7.97
N GLY A 346 30.94 -17.33 -8.18
CA GLY A 346 29.82 -16.46 -8.55
C GLY A 346 29.93 -15.84 -9.96
N HIS A 347 30.78 -16.39 -10.83
CA HIS A 347 30.96 -15.90 -12.20
C HIS A 347 30.05 -16.66 -13.17
N ILE A 348 29.41 -15.95 -14.09
CA ILE A 348 28.57 -16.56 -15.13
C ILE A 348 29.36 -16.92 -16.41
N TYR A 349 28.93 -17.99 -17.08
CA TYR A 349 29.46 -18.42 -18.38
C TYR A 349 28.34 -18.96 -19.29
N ASP A 350 28.52 -18.78 -20.60
CA ASP A 350 27.60 -19.24 -21.63
C ASP A 350 27.88 -20.72 -21.97
N ALA A 351 26.83 -21.52 -22.21
CA ALA A 351 26.94 -22.92 -22.59
C ALA A 351 25.83 -23.35 -23.56
N TRP A 352 26.15 -24.27 -24.48
CA TRP A 352 25.17 -24.98 -25.31
C TRP A 352 24.77 -26.30 -24.63
N GLU A 353 23.54 -26.38 -24.15
CA GLU A 353 22.94 -27.64 -23.67
C GLU A 353 22.29 -28.36 -24.86
N HIS A 354 22.58 -29.65 -25.06
CA HIS A 354 21.81 -30.48 -26.00
C HIS A 354 20.45 -30.82 -25.39
N VAL A 355 19.38 -30.76 -26.17
CA VAL A 355 18.00 -30.92 -25.71
C VAL A 355 17.14 -31.71 -26.69
N THR A 356 16.18 -32.46 -26.16
CA THR A 356 15.09 -33.09 -26.93
C THR A 356 13.73 -32.64 -26.36
N SER A 357 12.64 -32.92 -27.07
CA SER A 357 11.29 -32.52 -26.65
C SER A 357 10.89 -33.06 -25.27
N GLU A 358 11.37 -34.26 -24.92
CA GLU A 358 11.14 -34.92 -23.63
C GLU A 358 11.97 -34.30 -22.49
N MET A 359 13.15 -33.74 -22.81
CA MET A 359 14.07 -33.15 -21.84
C MET A 359 13.71 -31.72 -21.41
N ILE A 360 12.70 -31.12 -22.04
CA ILE A 360 12.22 -29.75 -21.75
C ILE A 360 10.82 -29.84 -21.12
N GLN A 361 10.70 -29.48 -19.85
CA GLN A 361 9.45 -29.61 -19.09
C GLN A 361 9.13 -28.34 -18.31
N THR A 362 7.89 -27.87 -18.37
CA THR A 362 7.36 -26.88 -17.44
C THR A 362 7.23 -27.48 -16.03
N PRO A 363 7.24 -26.66 -14.96
CA PRO A 363 7.00 -27.15 -13.61
C PRO A 363 5.71 -27.97 -13.49
N LEU A 364 4.64 -27.56 -14.17
CA LEU A 364 3.35 -28.28 -14.18
C LEU A 364 3.46 -29.67 -14.84
N GLU A 365 4.24 -29.81 -15.91
CA GLU A 365 4.52 -31.12 -16.53
C GLU A 365 5.38 -32.02 -15.64
N VAL A 366 6.40 -31.47 -14.97
CA VAL A 366 7.25 -32.24 -14.04
C VAL A 366 6.41 -32.87 -12.92
N PHE A 367 5.57 -32.09 -12.24
CA PHE A 367 4.77 -32.64 -11.15
C PHE A 367 3.67 -33.59 -11.65
N LYS A 368 3.04 -33.34 -12.81
CA LYS A 368 2.14 -34.30 -13.45
C LYS A 368 2.82 -35.62 -13.83
N SER A 369 4.08 -35.56 -14.25
CA SER A 369 4.89 -36.77 -14.51
C SER A 369 5.14 -37.56 -13.22
N LEU A 370 5.43 -36.88 -12.11
CA LEU A 370 5.64 -37.53 -10.80
C LEU A 370 4.32 -38.11 -10.22
N GLU A 371 3.18 -37.44 -10.44
CA GLU A 371 1.85 -37.99 -10.16
C GLU A 371 1.61 -39.28 -10.98
N ALA A 372 1.91 -39.27 -12.29
CA ALA A 372 1.78 -40.42 -13.17
C ALA A 372 2.76 -41.56 -12.87
N ASP A 373 3.98 -41.25 -12.42
CA ASP A 373 4.96 -42.21 -11.90
C ASP A 373 4.46 -42.91 -10.62
N GLY A 374 3.37 -42.43 -10.00
CA GLY A 374 2.77 -43.00 -8.79
C GLY A 374 3.40 -42.52 -7.49
N PHE A 375 3.97 -41.30 -7.46
CA PHE A 375 4.30 -40.62 -6.21
C PHE A 375 3.04 -39.91 -5.66
N PRO A 376 2.80 -39.92 -4.33
CA PRO A 376 1.61 -39.32 -3.72
C PRO A 376 1.71 -37.79 -3.60
N ILE A 377 2.11 -37.10 -4.67
CA ILE A 377 2.31 -35.65 -4.70
C ILE A 377 1.12 -34.94 -5.36
N LYS A 378 0.94 -33.66 -5.05
CA LYS A 378 0.06 -32.71 -5.76
C LYS A 378 0.75 -31.35 -5.90
N TYR A 379 0.50 -30.64 -6.99
CA TYR A 379 1.15 -29.34 -7.27
C TYR A 379 0.21 -28.13 -7.25
N ALA A 380 0.62 -27.10 -6.50
CA ALA A 380 -0.02 -25.79 -6.44
C ALA A 380 1.00 -24.68 -6.76
N ARG A 381 0.61 -23.75 -7.66
CA ARG A 381 1.40 -22.56 -8.00
C ARG A 381 0.73 -21.32 -7.42
N VAL A 382 1.42 -20.62 -6.52
CA VAL A 382 0.94 -19.42 -5.82
C VAL A 382 1.96 -18.29 -6.04
N PRO A 383 1.86 -17.52 -7.13
CA PRO A 383 2.90 -16.57 -7.55
C PRO A 383 2.99 -15.33 -6.63
N ILE A 384 3.89 -15.35 -5.65
CA ILE A 384 4.13 -14.22 -4.73
C ILE A 384 5.31 -13.37 -5.23
N THR A 385 5.15 -12.04 -5.16
CA THR A 385 6.19 -11.08 -5.54
C THR A 385 7.42 -11.11 -4.65
N ASP A 386 8.59 -11.14 -5.28
CA ASP A 386 9.85 -11.32 -4.59
C ASP A 386 10.21 -10.14 -3.66
N GLY A 387 10.48 -10.47 -2.39
CA GLY A 387 10.86 -9.50 -1.38
C GLY A 387 9.76 -8.56 -0.87
N LYS A 388 8.48 -8.83 -1.18
CA LYS A 388 7.30 -8.05 -0.70
C LYS A 388 6.44 -8.82 0.30
N ALA A 389 5.37 -8.21 0.78
CA ALA A 389 4.29 -8.90 1.49
C ALA A 389 3.31 -9.57 0.50
N PRO A 390 2.69 -10.74 0.85
CA PRO A 390 1.67 -11.36 0.00
C PRO A 390 0.39 -10.51 -0.14
N LYS A 391 -0.32 -10.70 -1.25
CA LYS A 391 -1.70 -10.21 -1.44
C LYS A 391 -2.64 -10.92 -0.48
N SER A 392 -3.80 -10.33 -0.19
CA SER A 392 -4.83 -10.97 0.64
C SER A 392 -5.33 -12.28 0.02
N SER A 393 -5.46 -12.31 -1.31
CA SER A 393 -5.78 -13.51 -2.10
C SER A 393 -4.70 -14.61 -2.07
N ASP A 394 -3.42 -14.28 -1.82
CA ASP A 394 -2.36 -15.28 -1.67
C ASP A 394 -2.53 -16.04 -0.35
N PHE A 395 -2.88 -15.34 0.73
CA PHE A 395 -3.23 -15.95 2.01
C PHE A 395 -4.46 -16.85 1.89
N ASP A 396 -5.53 -16.37 1.24
CA ASP A 396 -6.74 -17.18 0.98
C ASP A 396 -6.44 -18.46 0.19
N THR A 397 -5.60 -18.37 -0.85
CA THR A 397 -5.20 -19.53 -1.66
C THR A 397 -4.44 -20.57 -0.84
N VAL A 398 -3.45 -20.15 -0.04
CA VAL A 398 -2.68 -21.08 0.81
C VAL A 398 -3.53 -21.66 1.94
N ALA A 399 -4.38 -20.85 2.58
CA ALA A 399 -5.29 -21.31 3.63
C ALA A 399 -6.29 -22.36 3.11
N PHE A 400 -6.89 -22.10 1.95
CA PHE A 400 -7.81 -23.04 1.30
C PHE A 400 -7.12 -24.36 0.92
N ASN A 401 -5.92 -24.28 0.34
CA ASN A 401 -5.13 -25.47 -0.03
C ASN A 401 -4.83 -26.37 1.17
N ILE A 402 -4.57 -25.78 2.35
CA ILE A 402 -4.22 -26.52 3.58
C ILE A 402 -5.48 -27.05 4.27
N ALA A 403 -6.53 -26.24 4.39
CA ALA A 403 -7.81 -26.67 4.99
C ALA A 403 -8.53 -27.76 4.17
N SER A 404 -8.32 -27.80 2.85
CA SER A 404 -8.90 -28.80 1.95
C SER A 404 -8.05 -30.08 1.80
N ALA A 405 -6.91 -30.18 2.49
CA ALA A 405 -6.01 -31.33 2.41
C ALA A 405 -6.37 -32.43 3.43
N ALA A 406 -5.87 -33.65 3.21
CA ALA A 406 -6.00 -34.73 4.18
C ALA A 406 -5.14 -34.44 5.43
N LYS A 407 -5.55 -34.93 6.61
CA LYS A 407 -4.93 -34.57 7.90
C LYS A 407 -3.44 -34.93 8.00
N ASP A 408 -3.03 -35.96 7.27
CA ASP A 408 -1.69 -36.52 7.13
C ASP A 408 -0.85 -35.86 6.01
N THR A 409 -1.37 -34.85 5.32
CA THR A 409 -0.66 -34.18 4.22
C THR A 409 0.55 -33.39 4.70
N ALA A 410 1.70 -33.63 4.07
CA ALA A 410 2.91 -32.82 4.21
C ALA A 410 2.91 -31.65 3.23
N PHE A 411 3.21 -30.44 3.70
CA PHE A 411 3.19 -29.23 2.87
C PHE A 411 4.61 -28.75 2.58
N VAL A 412 5.02 -28.75 1.31
CA VAL A 412 6.35 -28.30 0.88
C VAL A 412 6.23 -26.93 0.21
N PHE A 413 7.04 -25.94 0.62
CA PHE A 413 7.06 -24.60 0.03
C PHE A 413 8.39 -24.29 -0.65
N ASN A 414 8.35 -23.89 -1.92
CA ASN A 414 9.56 -23.56 -2.67
C ASN A 414 9.53 -22.18 -3.36
N CYS A 415 10.67 -21.51 -3.38
CA CYS A 415 10.96 -20.32 -4.17
C CYS A 415 12.44 -20.34 -4.57
N GLN A 416 12.89 -19.41 -5.43
CA GLN A 416 14.28 -19.36 -5.96
C GLN A 416 15.36 -19.85 -4.98
N MET A 417 15.55 -19.15 -3.86
CA MET A 417 16.56 -19.50 -2.84
C MET A 417 15.99 -20.22 -1.60
N GLY A 418 14.69 -20.51 -1.55
CA GLY A 418 14.04 -21.12 -0.37
C GLY A 418 13.99 -20.24 0.89
N ARG A 419 14.33 -18.94 0.77
CA ARG A 419 14.37 -17.96 1.87
C ARG A 419 13.03 -17.21 2.02
N GLY A 420 12.98 -15.92 1.66
CA GLY A 420 11.89 -15.01 2.05
C GLY A 420 10.47 -15.47 1.70
N ARG A 421 10.21 -15.86 0.45
CA ARG A 421 8.87 -16.32 0.03
C ARG A 421 8.50 -17.65 0.69
N THR A 422 9.36 -18.66 0.59
CA THR A 422 9.20 -19.96 1.29
C THR A 422 8.92 -19.81 2.78
N THR A 423 9.73 -19.06 3.54
CA THR A 423 9.51 -18.86 4.98
C THR A 423 8.18 -18.15 5.26
N THR A 424 7.69 -17.29 4.36
CA THR A 424 6.36 -16.69 4.50
C THR A 424 5.27 -17.77 4.32
N GLY A 425 5.42 -18.66 3.33
CA GLY A 425 4.55 -19.81 3.13
C GLY A 425 4.53 -20.78 4.31
N THR A 426 5.69 -21.14 4.87
CA THR A 426 5.76 -22.05 6.03
C THR A 426 5.15 -21.43 7.28
N VAL A 427 5.34 -20.12 7.53
CA VAL A 427 4.67 -19.40 8.64
C VAL A 427 3.14 -19.43 8.47
N ILE A 428 2.63 -19.10 7.27
CA ILE A 428 1.19 -19.18 6.95
C ILE A 428 0.68 -20.60 7.20
N ALA A 429 1.40 -21.63 6.75
CA ALA A 429 0.99 -23.01 6.91
C ALA A 429 0.93 -23.48 8.37
N CYS A 430 1.90 -23.10 9.19
CA CYS A 430 1.90 -23.42 10.62
C CYS A 430 0.74 -22.73 11.35
N LEU A 431 0.39 -21.48 11.00
CA LEU A 431 -0.76 -20.78 11.57
C LEU A 431 -2.09 -21.48 11.24
N VAL A 432 -2.28 -21.85 9.96
CA VAL A 432 -3.48 -22.56 9.50
C VAL A 432 -3.58 -23.93 10.16
N LYS A 433 -2.46 -24.66 10.29
CA LYS A 433 -2.43 -25.95 11.02
C LYS A 433 -2.74 -25.79 12.50
N LEU A 434 -2.21 -24.78 13.20
CA LEU A 434 -2.61 -24.53 14.60
C LEU A 434 -4.12 -24.28 14.73
N ARG A 435 -4.76 -23.51 13.85
CA ARG A 435 -6.22 -23.30 13.87
C ARG A 435 -6.99 -24.60 13.59
N ILE A 436 -6.55 -25.42 12.64
CA ILE A 436 -7.19 -26.72 12.32
C ILE A 436 -7.04 -27.72 13.48
N ASP A 437 -5.87 -27.77 14.11
CA ASP A 437 -5.51 -28.81 15.07
C ASP A 437 -5.92 -28.44 16.52
N TYR A 438 -6.01 -27.14 16.87
CA TYR A 438 -6.33 -26.65 18.23
C TYR A 438 -7.54 -25.71 18.33
N GLY A 439 -8.14 -25.28 17.21
CA GLY A 439 -9.33 -24.42 17.23
C GLY A 439 -9.04 -22.95 17.57
N ARG A 440 -9.91 -22.33 18.38
CA ARG A 440 -9.93 -20.88 18.62
C ARG A 440 -9.88 -20.52 20.12
N PRO A 441 -9.13 -19.47 20.52
CA PRO A 441 -8.16 -18.72 19.71
C PRO A 441 -6.88 -19.54 19.44
N ILE A 442 -6.05 -19.08 18.51
CA ILE A 442 -4.77 -19.74 18.20
C ILE A 442 -3.85 -19.67 19.42
N LYS A 443 -3.46 -20.83 19.95
CA LYS A 443 -2.47 -20.96 21.03
C LYS A 443 -1.43 -22.01 20.65
N ILE A 444 -0.22 -21.85 21.19
CA ILE A 444 0.84 -22.85 21.13
C ILE A 444 0.91 -23.53 22.49
N LEU A 445 0.78 -24.86 22.51
CA LEU A 445 1.21 -25.65 23.65
C LEU A 445 2.72 -25.49 23.80
N ARG A 446 3.18 -25.14 25.01
CA ARG A 446 4.58 -25.36 25.37
C ARG A 446 4.74 -26.85 25.60
N ASP A 447 5.62 -27.48 24.83
CA ASP A 447 5.95 -28.89 24.99
C ASP A 447 6.72 -29.07 26.31
N ASP A 448 6.12 -29.74 27.29
CA ASP A 448 6.83 -30.27 28.47
C ASP A 448 7.73 -31.44 28.02
N MET A 449 8.87 -31.11 27.41
CA MET A 449 9.94 -32.03 27.11
C MET A 449 11.09 -31.82 28.09
N THR A 450 11.43 -32.89 28.82
CA THR A 450 12.50 -32.93 29.80
C THR A 450 13.85 -32.66 29.15
N CYS A 451 14.57 -31.63 29.61
CA CYS A 451 16.00 -31.52 29.38
C CYS A 451 16.72 -32.64 30.14
N GLU A 452 16.97 -33.77 29.47
CA GLU A 452 18.08 -34.63 29.86
C GLU A 452 19.39 -33.95 29.44
N GLU A 453 20.19 -33.54 30.43
CA GLU A 453 21.50 -32.91 30.18
C GLU A 453 22.52 -33.96 29.73
N ALA A 454 22.55 -34.23 28.42
CA ALA A 454 23.58 -35.04 27.80
C ALA A 454 24.88 -34.23 27.65
N ASP A 455 25.88 -34.55 28.48
CA ASP A 455 27.22 -33.96 28.48
C ASP A 455 27.96 -34.14 27.14
N GLY A 456 28.86 -33.20 26.82
CA GLY A 456 29.55 -33.11 25.53
C GLY A 456 30.60 -31.98 25.47
N GLY A 457 31.33 -31.74 26.57
CA GLY A 457 32.27 -30.62 26.68
C GLY A 457 33.58 -30.74 25.87
N PHE A 458 34.04 -29.60 25.33
CA PHE A 458 35.45 -29.28 25.11
C PHE A 458 35.68 -27.85 25.65
N SER A 459 36.21 -27.69 26.86
CA SER A 459 37.63 -27.88 27.26
C SER A 459 38.45 -26.60 27.06
N SER A 460 38.63 -25.85 28.16
CA SER A 460 39.64 -24.79 28.30
C SER A 460 40.38 -24.96 29.63
N GLY A 461 41.67 -25.27 29.56
CA GLY A 461 42.58 -25.17 30.71
C GLY A 461 42.98 -23.70 30.98
N ASP A 462 43.51 -23.34 32.15
CA ASP A 462 43.84 -24.16 33.32
C ASP A 462 43.62 -23.37 34.63
N GLU A 463 43.47 -24.14 35.72
CA GLU A 463 43.82 -23.96 37.15
C GLU A 463 44.14 -22.55 37.73
N VAL A 464 43.92 -22.23 39.03
CA VAL A 464 44.18 -23.01 40.26
C VAL A 464 43.12 -22.74 41.34
N GLY A 465 42.87 -23.72 42.23
CA GLY A 465 41.78 -23.72 43.23
C GLY A 465 42.01 -22.93 44.54
N GLY A 466 41.18 -23.12 45.58
CA GLY A 466 40.04 -24.05 45.67
C GLY A 466 39.45 -24.23 47.09
N TYR A 467 38.87 -25.42 47.34
CA TYR A 467 38.35 -25.97 48.61
C TYR A 467 37.01 -25.46 49.22
N VAL A 468 35.93 -26.13 48.80
CA VAL A 468 34.90 -26.83 49.62
C VAL A 468 34.43 -26.23 50.96
N THR A 469 33.13 -25.91 51.06
CA THR A 469 32.11 -26.62 51.91
C THR A 469 30.70 -26.05 51.63
N ALA A 470 29.65 -26.86 51.76
CA ALA A 470 28.25 -26.48 51.47
C ALA A 470 27.53 -25.79 52.64
N LEU A 471 26.41 -25.09 52.36
CA LEU A 471 25.12 -25.25 53.07
C LEU A 471 23.96 -24.41 52.45
N THR A 472 22.75 -24.74 52.89
CA THR A 472 21.38 -24.31 52.52
C THR A 472 21.08 -22.80 52.36
N PRO A 473 20.00 -22.42 51.63
CA PRO A 473 19.75 -21.04 51.20
C PRO A 473 19.27 -20.10 52.31
N ASN A 474 19.69 -18.83 52.24
CA ASN A 474 19.03 -17.74 52.97
C ASN A 474 19.23 -16.36 52.29
N THR A 475 18.12 -15.77 51.87
CA THR A 475 17.72 -14.37 52.13
C THR A 475 18.73 -13.21 51.93
N LEU A 476 18.39 -12.34 50.95
CA LEU A 476 18.83 -10.94 50.76
C LEU A 476 20.31 -10.64 50.44
N GLN A 477 20.55 -10.21 49.19
CA GLN A 477 21.06 -8.86 48.92
C GLN A 477 20.86 -8.48 47.44
N ILE A 478 19.98 -7.52 47.16
CA ILE A 478 19.89 -6.86 45.85
C ILE A 478 21.00 -5.80 45.81
N LYS A 479 21.99 -5.97 44.93
CA LYS A 479 22.86 -4.86 44.52
C LYS A 479 22.14 -4.05 43.44
N PRO A 480 22.32 -2.72 43.40
CA PRO A 480 21.79 -1.91 42.31
C PRO A 480 22.56 -2.25 41.03
N ASP A 481 21.90 -2.91 40.09
CA ASP A 481 22.51 -3.27 38.81
C ASP A 481 22.70 -2.02 37.94
N GLU A 482 23.76 -1.98 37.14
CA GLU A 482 24.09 -0.79 36.35
C GLU A 482 23.07 -0.56 35.23
N LYS A 483 22.91 0.70 34.80
CA LYS A 483 21.89 1.11 33.82
C LYS A 483 22.13 0.49 32.43
N GLN A 484 21.70 -0.75 32.23
CA GLN A 484 21.59 -1.35 30.90
C GLN A 484 20.60 -0.54 30.07
N SER A 485 21.07 0.05 28.97
CA SER A 485 20.22 0.81 28.05
C SER A 485 19.32 -0.15 27.26
N HIS A 486 18.00 0.06 27.34
CA HIS A 486 17.02 -0.79 26.66
C HIS A 486 17.23 -0.76 25.14
N ALA A 487 17.75 -1.86 24.59
CA ALA A 487 18.01 -1.97 23.16
C ALA A 487 16.70 -2.06 22.38
N PHE A 488 16.46 -1.10 21.49
CA PHE A 488 15.21 -1.01 20.71
C PHE A 488 14.94 -2.31 19.94
N GLY A 489 13.88 -3.02 20.33
CA GLY A 489 13.42 -4.28 19.75
C GLY A 489 12.18 -4.13 18.87
N ILE A 490 11.65 -5.27 18.40
CA ILE A 490 10.44 -5.28 17.57
C ILE A 490 9.21 -4.75 18.34
N ASN A 491 9.24 -4.87 19.67
CA ASN A 491 8.19 -4.41 20.58
C ASN A 491 8.20 -2.89 20.83
N ASP A 492 9.15 -2.13 20.31
CA ASP A 492 9.12 -0.66 20.42
C ASP A 492 8.42 0.04 19.23
N ILE A 493 7.99 -0.73 18.21
CA ILE A 493 7.25 -0.19 17.07
C ILE A 493 5.76 -0.07 17.42
N LEU A 494 5.34 1.13 17.86
CA LEU A 494 3.98 1.46 18.31
C LEU A 494 2.84 0.98 17.39
N LEU A 495 3.05 0.95 16.07
CA LEU A 495 2.06 0.46 15.11
C LEU A 495 1.65 -1.00 15.36
N LEU A 496 2.61 -1.83 15.79
CA LEU A 496 2.39 -3.26 16.07
C LEU A 496 1.56 -3.51 17.33
N TRP A 497 1.54 -2.55 18.26
CA TRP A 497 0.62 -2.58 19.40
C TRP A 497 -0.79 -2.18 18.97
N LYS A 498 -0.91 -1.10 18.19
CA LYS A 498 -2.22 -0.61 17.70
C LYS A 498 -2.98 -1.68 16.92
N ILE A 499 -2.33 -2.40 15.99
CA ILE A 499 -3.00 -3.53 15.32
C ILE A 499 -3.42 -4.66 16.30
N THR A 500 -2.63 -4.95 17.35
CA THR A 500 -3.04 -5.98 18.31
C THR A 500 -4.16 -5.54 19.26
N THR A 501 -4.27 -4.27 19.63
CA THR A 501 -5.40 -3.81 20.46
C THR A 501 -6.73 -3.84 19.69
N PHE A 502 -6.71 -3.66 18.37
CA PHE A 502 -7.88 -3.75 17.48
C PHE A 502 -8.54 -5.14 17.38
N PHE A 503 -7.90 -6.21 17.83
CA PHE A 503 -8.44 -7.58 17.75
C PHE A 503 -8.61 -8.19 19.14
N ASP A 504 -9.71 -8.92 19.35
CA ASP A 504 -10.13 -9.36 20.70
C ASP A 504 -9.23 -10.43 21.31
N ASN A 505 -8.49 -11.17 20.48
CA ASN A 505 -7.41 -12.09 20.88
C ASN A 505 -6.08 -11.67 20.23
N GLY A 506 -5.89 -10.37 19.99
CA GLY A 506 -4.80 -9.84 19.16
C GLY A 506 -3.41 -10.03 19.75
N VAL A 507 -3.30 -10.06 21.09
CA VAL A 507 -2.03 -10.31 21.79
C VAL A 507 -1.64 -11.77 21.63
N GLU A 508 -2.55 -12.69 21.95
CA GLU A 508 -2.35 -14.15 21.85
C GLU A 508 -2.04 -14.58 20.41
N CYS A 509 -2.75 -14.02 19.42
CA CYS A 509 -2.50 -14.30 18.01
C CYS A 509 -1.11 -13.80 17.57
N ARG A 510 -0.61 -12.69 18.14
CA ARG A 510 0.76 -12.20 17.89
C ARG A 510 1.82 -13.04 18.61
N GLU A 511 1.58 -13.50 19.84
CA GLU A 511 2.50 -14.40 20.55
C GLU A 511 2.64 -15.75 19.82
N ALA A 512 1.52 -16.33 19.36
CA ALA A 512 1.53 -17.54 18.56
C ALA A 512 2.24 -17.34 17.21
N LEU A 513 2.02 -16.20 16.54
CA LEU A 513 2.73 -15.83 15.32
C LEU A 513 4.24 -15.69 15.55
N ASP A 514 4.66 -14.99 16.60
CA ASP A 514 6.08 -14.71 16.87
C ASP A 514 6.85 -16.00 17.13
N ALA A 515 6.27 -16.92 17.91
CA ALA A 515 6.85 -18.24 18.14
C ALA A 515 6.88 -19.13 16.87
N ILE A 516 5.90 -19.02 15.95
CA ILE A 516 5.97 -19.65 14.63
C ILE A 516 7.06 -19.03 13.75
N ILE A 517 7.23 -17.70 13.76
CA ILE A 517 8.31 -17.01 13.04
C ILE A 517 9.67 -17.47 13.56
N ASP A 518 9.80 -17.72 14.86
CA ASP A 518 11.03 -18.22 15.47
C ASP A 518 11.27 -19.70 15.15
N ARG A 519 10.25 -20.58 15.16
CA ARG A 519 10.34 -21.95 14.62
C ARG A 519 10.72 -21.96 13.13
N CYS A 520 10.26 -20.98 12.34
CA CYS A 520 10.59 -20.82 10.91
C CYS A 520 11.93 -20.08 10.63
N SER A 521 12.68 -19.68 11.66
CA SER A 521 13.74 -18.66 11.54
C SER A 521 15.01 -19.07 10.79
N ALA A 522 15.25 -20.37 10.57
CA ALA A 522 16.52 -20.97 10.15
C ALA A 522 17.23 -20.35 8.92
N LEU A 523 16.51 -19.64 8.04
CA LEU A 523 17.06 -18.89 6.90
C LEU A 523 16.75 -17.39 6.88
N GLN A 524 15.71 -16.98 7.61
CA GLN A 524 15.21 -15.61 7.67
C GLN A 524 14.18 -15.48 8.80
N ASN A 525 14.51 -14.78 9.89
CA ASN A 525 13.49 -14.32 10.83
C ASN A 525 12.90 -12.99 10.31
N ILE A 526 11.57 -12.88 10.24
CA ILE A 526 10.88 -11.70 9.69
C ILE A 526 11.04 -10.50 10.62
N ARG A 527 10.93 -10.71 11.94
CA ARG A 527 11.04 -9.66 12.97
C ARG A 527 12.46 -9.11 13.03
N GLN A 528 13.46 -10.01 12.99
CA GLN A 528 14.88 -9.63 12.95
C GLN A 528 15.24 -8.80 11.71
N ALA A 529 14.69 -9.12 10.53
CA ALA A 529 14.96 -8.37 9.31
C ALA A 529 14.51 -6.90 9.40
N VAL A 530 13.38 -6.63 10.08
CA VAL A 530 12.90 -5.26 10.35
C VAL A 530 13.94 -4.48 11.17
N LEU A 531 14.53 -5.11 12.20
CA LEU A 531 15.55 -4.49 13.06
C LEU A 531 16.90 -4.32 12.35
N GLU A 532 17.27 -5.23 11.47
CA GLU A 532 18.50 -5.14 10.66
C GLU A 532 18.44 -3.98 9.66
N TYR A 533 17.34 -3.85 8.90
CA TYR A 533 17.16 -2.71 7.99
C TYR A 533 17.04 -1.38 8.74
N ARG A 534 16.40 -1.38 9.92
CA ARG A 534 16.39 -0.23 10.83
C ARG A 534 17.78 0.22 11.25
N LYS A 535 18.66 -0.73 11.59
CA LYS A 535 20.05 -0.45 11.98
C LYS A 535 20.82 0.22 10.84
N VAL A 536 20.65 -0.25 9.61
CA VAL A 536 21.28 0.37 8.42
C VAL A 536 20.71 1.76 8.10
N PHE A 537 19.39 1.96 8.23
CA PHE A 537 18.75 3.25 8.00
C PHE A 537 19.23 4.35 8.98
N ASN A 538 19.42 3.99 10.26
CA ASN A 538 19.85 4.92 11.32
C ASN A 538 21.37 5.17 11.36
N GLN A 539 22.18 4.47 10.56
CA GLN A 539 23.61 4.75 10.45
C GLN A 539 23.86 6.00 9.61
N GLN A 540 24.13 7.13 10.27
CA GLN A 540 24.39 8.43 9.63
C GLN A 540 25.53 8.41 8.58
N HIS A 541 26.49 7.49 8.72
CA HIS A 541 27.68 7.38 7.86
C HIS A 541 27.43 6.58 6.56
N VAL A 542 26.22 6.05 6.34
CA VAL A 542 25.87 5.23 5.16
C VAL A 542 25.33 6.13 4.04
N GLU A 543 25.70 5.86 2.78
CA GLU A 543 25.26 6.63 1.61
C GLU A 543 23.73 6.84 1.61
N PRO A 544 23.21 8.06 1.35
CA PRO A 544 21.77 8.33 1.31
C PRO A 544 20.97 7.38 0.42
N ARG A 545 21.54 6.88 -0.69
CA ARG A 545 20.90 5.85 -1.53
C ARG A 545 20.74 4.52 -0.80
N VAL A 546 21.77 4.05 -0.09
CA VAL A 546 21.74 2.80 0.68
C VAL A 546 20.80 2.93 1.87
N ARG A 547 20.81 4.06 2.59
CA ARG A 547 19.83 4.35 3.66
C ARG A 547 18.39 4.33 3.13
N ARG A 548 18.13 4.93 1.96
CA ARG A 548 16.82 4.91 1.28
C ARG A 548 16.39 3.50 0.86
N VAL A 549 17.30 2.68 0.33
CA VAL A 549 17.00 1.27 -0.02
C VAL A 549 16.73 0.43 1.24
N ALA A 550 17.50 0.63 2.31
CA ALA A 550 17.26 -0.03 3.60
C ALA A 550 15.89 0.34 4.17
N LEU A 551 15.51 1.61 4.14
CA LEU A 551 14.20 2.09 4.60
C LEU A 551 13.03 1.38 3.88
N TYR A 552 13.06 1.33 2.54
CA TYR A 552 12.02 0.65 1.77
C TYR A 552 12.00 -0.87 1.98
N ARG A 553 13.17 -1.51 2.14
CA ARG A 553 13.23 -2.94 2.47
C ARG A 553 12.70 -3.23 3.87
N GLY A 554 13.05 -2.41 4.86
CA GLY A 554 12.49 -2.49 6.21
C GLY A 554 10.96 -2.37 6.20
N ALA A 555 10.42 -1.42 5.43
CA ALA A 555 8.98 -1.22 5.29
C ALA A 555 8.25 -2.44 4.68
N GLU A 556 8.81 -3.08 3.65
CA GLU A 556 8.24 -4.30 3.05
C GLU A 556 8.26 -5.51 4.02
N TYR A 557 9.28 -5.61 4.88
CA TYR A 557 9.32 -6.62 5.96
C TYR A 557 8.34 -6.29 7.10
N LEU A 558 8.18 -5.01 7.45
CA LEU A 558 7.23 -4.54 8.47
C LEU A 558 5.78 -4.74 8.00
N GLU A 559 5.46 -4.45 6.74
CA GLU A 559 4.14 -4.74 6.15
C GLU A 559 3.88 -6.26 6.13
N ARG A 560 4.87 -7.09 5.81
CA ARG A 560 4.71 -8.55 5.85
C ARG A 560 4.37 -9.05 7.25
N TYR A 561 5.03 -8.54 8.28
CA TYR A 561 4.73 -8.89 9.67
C TYR A 561 3.37 -8.36 10.12
N PHE A 562 3.03 -7.12 9.76
CA PHE A 562 1.70 -6.52 10.00
C PHE A 562 0.57 -7.35 9.37
N ARG A 563 0.70 -7.77 8.11
CA ARG A 563 -0.28 -8.66 7.45
C ARG A 563 -0.36 -10.03 8.10
N LEU A 564 0.75 -10.57 8.61
CA LEU A 564 0.76 -11.83 9.36
C LEU A 564 0.03 -11.72 10.71
N ILE A 565 0.12 -10.58 11.42
CA ILE A 565 -0.68 -10.32 12.63
C ILE A 565 -2.17 -10.26 12.28
N ALA A 566 -2.54 -9.53 11.22
CA ALA A 566 -3.92 -9.48 10.75
C ALA A 566 -4.46 -10.86 10.33
N PHE A 567 -3.63 -11.66 9.65
CA PHE A 567 -3.99 -13.02 9.23
C PHE A 567 -4.12 -13.99 10.41
N ALA A 568 -3.26 -13.89 11.42
CA ALA A 568 -3.38 -14.67 12.66
C ALA A 568 -4.67 -14.32 13.43
N ALA A 569 -5.05 -13.03 13.48
CA ALA A 569 -6.32 -12.60 14.08
C ALA A 569 -7.55 -13.04 13.27
N TYR A 570 -7.49 -13.00 11.94
CA TYR A 570 -8.51 -13.58 11.05
C TYR A 570 -8.70 -15.08 11.30
N LEU A 571 -7.59 -15.84 11.31
CA LEU A 571 -7.56 -17.25 11.70
C LEU A 571 -7.86 -17.49 13.19
N GLY A 572 -8.01 -16.45 14.01
CA GLY A 572 -8.53 -16.47 15.37
C GLY A 572 -10.05 -16.24 15.44
N SER A 573 -10.61 -15.52 14.48
CA SER A 573 -12.02 -15.09 14.44
C SER A 573 -13.01 -16.16 13.94
N GLU A 574 -14.30 -15.81 13.85
CA GLU A 574 -15.36 -16.67 13.31
C GLU A 574 -15.37 -16.74 11.77
N ALA A 575 -14.72 -15.78 11.09
CA ALA A 575 -14.72 -15.69 9.62
C ALA A 575 -14.14 -16.94 8.92
N PHE A 576 -13.20 -17.62 9.60
CA PHE A 576 -12.54 -18.82 9.10
C PHE A 576 -13.22 -20.14 9.50
N ASP A 577 -14.23 -20.13 10.39
CA ASP A 577 -14.81 -21.38 10.91
C ASP A 577 -15.43 -22.25 9.80
N GLY A 578 -16.13 -21.65 8.82
CA GLY A 578 -16.65 -22.33 7.64
C GLY A 578 -15.60 -22.88 6.66
N PHE A 579 -14.30 -22.66 6.89
CA PHE A 579 -13.20 -23.38 6.24
C PHE A 579 -12.73 -24.59 7.06
N CYS A 580 -12.90 -24.58 8.39
CA CYS A 580 -12.63 -25.69 9.29
C CYS A 580 -13.78 -26.71 9.39
N GLY A 581 -14.91 -26.46 8.71
CA GLY A 581 -16.12 -27.29 8.82
C GLY A 581 -16.91 -27.04 10.12
N GLN A 582 -16.74 -25.86 10.72
CA GLN A 582 -17.41 -25.43 11.95
C GLN A 582 -18.28 -24.20 11.63
N GLY A 583 -19.49 -24.11 12.18
CA GLY A 583 -20.40 -23.00 11.88
C GLY A 583 -20.87 -22.90 10.42
N GLU A 584 -21.72 -21.91 10.14
CA GLU A 584 -22.34 -21.69 8.82
C GLU A 584 -21.67 -20.57 8.01
N TYR A 585 -20.95 -19.67 8.68
CA TYR A 585 -20.38 -18.47 8.07
C TYR A 585 -18.97 -18.72 7.52
N LYS A 586 -18.71 -18.23 6.32
CA LYS A 586 -17.45 -18.43 5.59
C LYS A 586 -17.05 -17.18 4.83
N MET A 587 -16.09 -16.43 5.34
CA MET A 587 -15.58 -15.22 4.71
C MET A 587 -14.08 -15.33 4.45
N ALA A 588 -13.64 -14.99 3.23
CA ALA A 588 -12.25 -14.92 2.84
C ALA A 588 -11.48 -13.78 3.55
N PHE A 589 -10.19 -13.96 3.77
CA PHE A 589 -9.30 -12.96 4.37
C PHE A 589 -9.30 -11.65 3.59
N LYS A 590 -9.34 -11.69 2.25
CA LYS A 590 -9.52 -10.49 1.42
C LYS A 590 -10.75 -9.67 1.81
N ASN A 591 -11.88 -10.32 2.06
CA ASN A 591 -13.14 -9.65 2.40
C ASN A 591 -13.11 -9.15 3.85
N TRP A 592 -12.64 -9.98 4.79
CA TRP A 592 -12.46 -9.60 6.20
C TRP A 592 -11.49 -8.41 6.37
N MET A 593 -10.47 -8.31 5.51
CA MET A 593 -9.58 -7.14 5.42
C MET A 593 -10.24 -5.92 4.77
N HIS A 594 -11.27 -6.07 3.94
CA HIS A 594 -11.98 -4.96 3.29
C HIS A 594 -13.01 -4.32 4.23
N GLU A 595 -13.67 -5.12 5.08
CA GLU A 595 -14.56 -4.66 6.15
C GLU A 595 -13.84 -3.87 7.27
N ARG A 596 -12.50 -3.71 7.19
CA ARG A 596 -11.63 -3.11 8.21
C ARG A 596 -10.80 -1.95 7.68
N PRO A 597 -11.43 -0.81 7.33
CA PRO A 597 -10.73 0.37 6.83
C PRO A 597 -9.67 0.91 7.79
N GLU A 598 -9.82 0.70 9.10
CA GLU A 598 -8.82 1.03 10.13
C GLU A 598 -7.52 0.23 9.97
N VAL A 599 -7.62 -1.06 9.64
CA VAL A 599 -6.46 -1.93 9.38
C VAL A 599 -5.82 -1.58 8.03
N GLN A 600 -6.62 -1.22 7.03
CA GLN A 600 -6.12 -0.71 5.75
C GLN A 600 -5.39 0.64 5.93
N ALA A 601 -5.91 1.57 6.71
CA ALA A 601 -5.26 2.86 6.99
C ALA A 601 -3.91 2.67 7.71
N MET A 602 -3.82 1.71 8.64
CA MET A 602 -2.56 1.33 9.26
C MET A 602 -1.56 0.71 8.26
N LYS A 603 -2.00 -0.22 7.39
CA LYS A 603 -1.20 -0.76 6.25
C LYS A 603 -0.65 0.38 5.38
N TRP A 604 -1.50 1.33 5.02
CA TRP A 604 -1.15 2.51 4.22
C TRP A 604 -0.10 3.39 4.90
N SER A 605 -0.18 3.57 6.23
CA SER A 605 0.78 4.38 6.99
C SER A 605 2.23 3.89 6.87
N ILE A 606 2.46 2.55 6.85
CA ILE A 606 3.78 1.92 6.67
C ILE A 606 4.43 2.38 5.36
N ARG A 607 3.65 2.47 4.29
CA ARG A 607 4.13 2.84 2.95
C ARG A 607 4.31 4.35 2.79
N LEU A 608 3.41 5.15 3.38
CA LEU A 608 3.39 6.60 3.22
C LEU A 608 4.47 7.31 4.06
N ARG A 609 4.76 6.85 5.28
CA ARG A 609 5.80 7.42 6.16
C ARG A 609 6.60 6.33 6.87
N PRO A 610 7.35 5.49 6.14
CA PRO A 610 8.13 4.41 6.75
C PRO A 610 9.13 4.90 7.80
N GLY A 611 9.72 6.10 7.60
CA GLY A 611 10.70 6.69 8.52
C GLY A 611 10.24 6.71 9.98
N ARG A 612 8.97 7.05 10.23
CA ARG A 612 8.36 7.16 11.58
C ARG A 612 8.37 5.86 12.39
N PHE A 613 8.51 4.70 11.74
CA PHE A 613 8.59 3.39 12.41
C PHE A 613 10.04 2.91 12.61
N PHE A 614 11.01 3.63 12.05
CA PHE A 614 12.43 3.29 12.07
C PHE A 614 13.31 4.30 12.81
N THR A 615 12.91 5.58 12.88
CA THR A 615 13.55 6.58 13.73
C THR A 615 13.43 6.20 15.22
N VAL A 616 14.32 6.76 16.04
CA VAL A 616 14.18 6.81 17.50
C VAL A 616 13.61 8.19 17.82
N PRO A 617 12.46 8.32 18.51
CA PRO A 617 12.03 9.60 19.04
C PRO A 617 13.15 10.23 19.87
N GLU A 618 13.55 11.47 19.55
CA GLU A 618 14.69 12.16 20.17
C GLU A 618 14.59 12.19 21.71
N GLU A 619 13.36 12.19 22.21
CA GLU A 619 12.91 12.03 23.60
C GLU A 619 13.58 10.86 24.34
N LEU A 620 13.92 9.76 23.64
CA LEU A 620 14.60 8.58 24.20
C LEU A 620 16.13 8.72 24.27
N ARG A 621 16.72 9.80 23.74
CA ARG A 621 18.16 10.12 23.92
C ARG A 621 18.43 10.94 25.17
N ALA A 622 17.42 11.64 25.70
CA ALA A 622 17.56 12.53 26.85
C ALA A 622 17.50 11.74 28.17
N PRO A 623 18.56 11.74 29.01
CA PRO A 623 18.50 11.15 30.35
C PRO A 623 17.64 12.03 31.25
N ARG A 624 16.35 11.70 31.41
CA ARG A 624 15.49 12.35 32.41
C ARG A 624 15.96 11.96 33.82
N GLU A 625 16.22 12.96 34.66
CA GLU A 625 16.45 12.77 36.09
C GLU A 625 15.10 12.54 36.80
N SER A 626 14.62 11.30 36.77
CA SER A 626 13.42 10.87 37.49
C SER A 626 13.63 10.98 39.00
N GLN A 627 12.72 11.67 39.71
CA GLN A 627 12.71 11.63 41.17
C GLN A 627 12.24 10.25 41.64
N HIS A 628 12.52 9.88 42.90
CA HIS A 628 12.35 8.50 43.37
C HIS A 628 10.90 7.98 43.30
N GLY A 629 9.89 8.87 43.29
CA GLY A 629 8.49 8.53 43.07
C GLY A 629 8.13 8.20 41.62
N ASP A 630 8.74 8.89 40.65
CA ASP A 630 8.46 8.68 39.21
C ASP A 630 8.88 7.28 38.75
N ALA A 631 10.00 6.78 39.27
CA ALA A 631 10.51 5.44 38.96
C ALA A 631 9.54 4.33 39.37
N VAL A 632 8.81 4.50 40.49
CA VAL A 632 7.79 3.54 40.95
C VAL A 632 6.54 3.59 40.07
N MET A 633 6.11 4.80 39.67
CA MET A 633 4.97 4.97 38.76
C MET A 633 5.28 4.44 37.35
N GLU A 634 6.48 4.71 36.82
CA GLU A 634 6.97 4.08 35.59
C GLU A 634 6.99 2.56 35.69
N ALA A 635 7.53 1.99 36.79
CA ALA A 635 7.60 0.54 36.97
C ALA A 635 6.20 -0.10 36.97
N PHE A 636 5.22 0.53 37.62
CA PHE A 636 3.83 0.06 37.60
C PHE A 636 3.22 0.13 36.20
N VAL A 637 3.38 1.24 35.48
CA VAL A 637 2.90 1.40 34.09
C VAL A 637 3.61 0.45 33.11
N LYS A 638 4.86 0.05 33.38
CA LYS A 638 5.61 -0.96 32.63
C LYS A 638 5.24 -2.41 33.01
N ALA A 639 4.56 -2.61 34.14
CA ALA A 639 4.08 -3.91 34.61
C ALA A 639 2.65 -4.25 34.16
N ARG A 640 1.84 -3.25 33.76
CA ARG A 640 0.46 -3.41 33.25
C ARG A 640 0.32 -4.50 32.17
N SER A 641 -0.82 -5.19 32.16
CA SER A 641 -1.08 -6.32 31.25
C SER A 641 -2.47 -6.30 30.61
N GLY A 642 -3.18 -5.17 30.65
CA GLY A 642 -4.49 -5.01 30.01
C GLY A 642 -4.43 -5.10 28.48
N SER A 643 -5.56 -5.47 27.87
CA SER A 643 -5.72 -5.62 26.41
C SER A 643 -5.78 -4.28 25.65
N VAL A 644 -6.03 -3.19 26.36
CA VAL A 644 -6.04 -1.79 25.91
C VAL A 644 -5.20 -0.94 26.88
N LEU A 645 -5.35 -1.10 28.20
CA LEU A 645 -4.51 -0.50 29.23
C LEU A 645 -3.24 -1.34 29.48
N GLY A 646 -2.47 -1.52 28.41
CA GLY A 646 -1.24 -2.34 28.41
C GLY A 646 0.00 -1.60 28.95
N LYS A 647 1.16 -2.24 28.77
CA LYS A 647 2.47 -1.68 29.14
C LYS A 647 2.71 -0.33 28.46
N GLY A 648 3.12 0.66 29.23
CA GLY A 648 3.39 2.01 28.70
C GLY A 648 2.15 2.87 28.47
N TYR A 649 0.94 2.41 28.79
CA TYR A 649 -0.28 3.22 28.69
C TYR A 649 -0.72 3.79 30.04
N ILE A 650 -1.16 5.05 30.01
CA ILE A 650 -1.67 5.80 31.16
C ILE A 650 -3.11 6.26 30.92
N LEU A 651 -3.87 6.36 32.01
CA LEU A 651 -5.13 7.10 32.05
C LEU A 651 -4.85 8.52 32.55
N LYS A 652 -5.13 9.50 31.69
CA LYS A 652 -4.91 10.92 31.96
C LYS A 652 -6.24 11.66 32.05
N MET A 653 -6.39 12.54 33.04
CA MET A 653 -7.57 13.39 33.19
C MET A 653 -7.76 14.29 31.96
N TYR A 654 -9.00 14.42 31.49
CA TYR A 654 -9.33 15.20 30.29
C TYR A 654 -9.21 16.71 30.48
N PHE A 655 -9.39 17.18 31.72
CA PHE A 655 -9.17 18.58 32.09
C PHE A 655 -7.68 18.86 32.30
N PHE A 656 -7.22 19.99 31.77
CA PHE A 656 -5.85 20.47 31.95
C PHE A 656 -5.83 22.01 32.03
N PRO A 657 -4.89 22.64 32.77
CA PRO A 657 -4.80 24.09 32.82
C PRO A 657 -4.40 24.68 31.46
N GLY A 658 -4.91 25.86 31.13
CA GLY A 658 -4.66 26.52 29.83
C GLY A 658 -5.56 26.05 28.68
N GLN A 659 -6.48 25.11 28.92
CA GLN A 659 -7.58 24.82 28.00
C GLN A 659 -8.37 26.12 27.71
N ARG A 660 -8.38 26.60 26.45
CA ARG A 660 -8.88 27.94 26.07
C ARG A 660 -10.38 28.15 26.35
N THR A 661 -10.73 28.69 27.51
CA THR A 661 -12.12 29.03 27.89
C THR A 661 -12.69 30.25 27.13
N SER A 662 -12.69 30.21 25.80
CA SER A 662 -13.48 31.09 24.94
C SER A 662 -14.91 30.58 24.89
N SER A 663 -15.81 31.21 25.65
CA SER A 663 -17.19 30.77 25.79
C SER A 663 -18.15 31.95 25.97
N TYR A 664 -19.10 32.12 25.05
CA TYR A 664 -20.26 33.00 25.25
C TYR A 664 -21.31 32.40 26.20
N MET A 665 -21.19 31.11 26.54
CA MET A 665 -22.03 30.38 27.50
C MET A 665 -21.17 29.60 28.48
N GLN A 666 -21.36 29.81 29.78
CA GLN A 666 -20.71 29.03 30.84
C GLN A 666 -21.71 28.02 31.45
N ILE A 667 -21.30 26.76 31.48
CA ILE A 667 -22.05 25.62 32.08
C ILE A 667 -21.04 24.81 32.90
N HIS A 668 -21.41 24.45 34.14
CA HIS A 668 -20.41 23.97 35.09
C HIS A 668 -19.98 22.51 34.78
N GLY A 669 -18.70 22.36 34.42
CA GLY A 669 -18.13 21.07 34.02
C GLY A 669 -18.29 20.71 32.54
N ALA A 670 -18.80 21.63 31.69
CA ALA A 670 -18.86 21.48 30.24
C ALA A 670 -18.06 22.61 29.55
N PRO A 671 -16.78 22.40 29.18
CA PRO A 671 -15.95 23.46 28.64
C PRO A 671 -16.29 23.81 27.19
N HIS A 672 -15.93 25.04 26.79
CA HIS A 672 -15.85 25.48 25.39
C HIS A 672 -17.15 25.28 24.62
N ILE A 673 -18.27 25.72 25.20
CA ILE A 673 -19.56 25.66 24.53
C ILE A 673 -19.68 26.79 23.51
N TYR A 674 -19.97 26.42 22.27
CA TYR A 674 -20.28 27.36 21.19
C TYR A 674 -21.59 26.96 20.51
N LYS A 675 -22.34 27.96 20.05
CA LYS A 675 -23.56 27.82 19.27
C LYS A 675 -23.36 28.54 17.93
N VAL A 676 -23.77 27.93 16.83
CA VAL A 676 -23.79 28.55 15.50
C VAL A 676 -24.98 29.52 15.41
N ASP A 677 -24.74 30.75 14.94
CA ASP A 677 -25.80 31.73 14.74
C ASP A 677 -26.82 31.29 13.67
N GLU A 678 -28.10 31.56 13.96
CA GLU A 678 -29.30 31.13 13.22
C GLU A 678 -29.56 29.61 13.13
N TYR A 679 -28.65 28.74 13.62
CA TYR A 679 -28.82 27.29 13.56
C TYR A 679 -28.98 26.65 14.96
N PRO A 680 -29.73 25.54 15.10
CA PRO A 680 -29.84 24.77 16.35
C PRO A 680 -28.63 23.83 16.53
N VAL A 681 -27.42 24.32 16.26
CA VAL A 681 -26.18 23.53 16.21
C VAL A 681 -25.19 24.06 17.25
N TYR A 682 -24.72 23.15 18.09
CA TYR A 682 -23.86 23.42 19.24
C TYR A 682 -22.62 22.52 19.21
N SER A 683 -21.53 22.99 19.82
CA SER A 683 -20.37 22.16 20.17
C SER A 683 -19.99 22.33 21.63
N MET A 684 -19.32 21.33 22.19
CA MET A 684 -18.65 21.40 23.48
C MET A 684 -17.35 20.57 23.51
N ALA A 685 -16.44 20.92 24.41
CA ALA A 685 -15.38 20.00 24.81
C ALA A 685 -15.95 18.85 25.65
N THR A 686 -15.13 17.83 25.92
CA THR A 686 -15.53 16.69 26.74
C THR A 686 -15.98 17.15 28.14
N PRO A 687 -17.24 16.93 28.55
CA PRO A 687 -17.77 17.40 29.83
C PRO A 687 -17.56 16.38 30.96
N THR A 688 -17.85 16.75 32.21
CA THR A 688 -18.21 15.79 33.26
C THR A 688 -19.62 15.23 33.04
N ILE A 689 -20.00 14.16 33.76
CA ILE A 689 -21.39 13.69 33.79
C ILE A 689 -22.34 14.80 34.30
N SER A 690 -21.91 15.63 35.25
CA SER A 690 -22.69 16.79 35.72
C SER A 690 -22.87 17.87 34.64
N GLY A 691 -21.79 18.25 33.94
CA GLY A 691 -21.85 19.22 32.85
C GLY A 691 -22.69 18.74 31.67
N ALA A 692 -22.68 17.43 31.37
CA ALA A 692 -23.57 16.83 30.39
C ALA A 692 -25.05 16.95 30.80
N LYS A 693 -25.39 16.67 32.07
CA LYS A 693 -26.75 16.87 32.61
C LYS A 693 -27.20 18.34 32.53
N GLU A 694 -26.31 19.26 32.86
CA GLU A 694 -26.58 20.70 32.84
C GLU A 694 -26.79 21.21 31.40
N MET A 695 -25.94 20.81 30.44
CA MET A 695 -26.08 21.16 29.02
C MET A 695 -27.36 20.56 28.39
N LEU A 696 -27.69 19.30 28.68
CA LEU A 696 -28.95 18.70 28.20
C LEU A 696 -30.20 19.35 28.85
N SER A 697 -30.08 19.81 30.09
CA SER A 697 -31.15 20.60 30.75
C SER A 697 -31.31 22.00 30.15
N TYR A 698 -30.20 22.63 29.75
CA TYR A 698 -30.20 23.90 29.01
C TYR A 698 -30.85 23.74 27.63
N LEU A 699 -30.52 22.67 26.90
CA LEU A 699 -31.13 22.32 25.60
C LEU A 699 -32.56 21.76 25.70
N GLY A 700 -33.23 21.84 26.86
CA GLY A 700 -34.63 21.45 27.01
C GLY A 700 -34.93 19.95 26.89
N ALA A 701 -33.90 19.09 26.89
CA ALA A 701 -34.05 17.64 26.68
C ALA A 701 -34.75 16.91 27.84
N LYS A 702 -34.90 17.55 29.01
CA LYS A 702 -35.66 17.02 30.14
C LYS A 702 -37.03 17.71 30.23
N PRO A 703 -38.15 16.97 30.25
CA PRO A 703 -39.48 17.57 30.31
C PRO A 703 -39.67 18.35 31.62
N LYS A 704 -40.19 19.57 31.52
CA LYS A 704 -40.53 20.43 32.67
C LYS A 704 -41.95 20.12 33.11
N ALA A 705 -42.24 20.15 34.41
CA ALA A 705 -43.50 19.67 35.00
C ALA A 705 -44.81 20.27 34.43
N ASN A 706 -44.73 21.40 33.72
CA ASN A 706 -45.89 22.08 33.09
C ASN A 706 -45.81 22.12 31.53
N VAL A 707 -44.93 21.34 30.88
CA VAL A 707 -44.77 21.32 29.42
C VAL A 707 -44.72 19.88 28.92
N SER A 708 -45.59 19.53 27.96
CA SER A 708 -45.85 18.15 27.53
C SER A 708 -44.89 17.59 26.46
N SER A 709 -43.76 18.26 26.19
CA SER A 709 -42.75 17.83 25.21
C SER A 709 -41.34 18.20 25.68
N SER A 710 -40.45 17.22 25.65
CA SER A 710 -38.99 17.39 25.71
C SER A 710 -38.44 17.80 24.35
N GLN A 711 -37.39 18.62 24.33
CA GLN A 711 -36.68 18.94 23.08
C GLN A 711 -35.70 17.82 22.76
N LYS A 712 -35.92 17.09 21.67
CA LYS A 712 -35.07 15.95 21.29
C LYS A 712 -33.68 16.42 20.83
N VAL A 713 -32.62 15.95 21.50
CA VAL A 713 -31.22 16.32 21.22
C VAL A 713 -30.44 15.16 20.60
N ILE A 714 -29.76 15.42 19.49
CA ILE A 714 -28.83 14.47 18.88
C ILE A 714 -27.41 14.84 19.30
N LEU A 715 -26.78 13.98 20.11
CA LEU A 715 -25.45 14.16 20.65
C LEU A 715 -24.46 13.29 19.87
N THR A 716 -23.61 13.94 19.07
CA THR A 716 -22.63 13.28 18.21
C THR A 716 -21.22 13.46 18.78
N ASP A 717 -20.59 12.35 19.14
CA ASP A 717 -19.26 12.28 19.72
C ASP A 717 -18.21 12.03 18.62
N LEU A 718 -17.30 13.00 18.44
CA LEU A 718 -16.33 13.01 17.35
C LEU A 718 -14.96 12.42 17.71
N ARG A 719 -14.83 11.73 18.86
CA ARG A 719 -13.52 11.34 19.43
C ARG A 719 -13.02 9.98 18.91
N GLU A 720 -11.84 9.98 18.29
CA GLU A 720 -11.05 8.79 17.88
C GLU A 720 -10.24 8.13 19.01
N GLU A 721 -10.16 8.81 20.15
CA GLU A 721 -9.48 8.35 21.36
C GLU A 721 -10.49 7.67 22.30
N ALA A 722 -10.05 6.60 22.97
CA ALA A 722 -10.85 5.90 23.96
C ALA A 722 -10.89 6.68 25.28
N VAL A 723 -12.10 6.88 25.80
CA VAL A 723 -12.44 7.68 26.97
C VAL A 723 -13.21 6.83 27.97
N VAL A 724 -12.95 7.05 29.25
CA VAL A 724 -13.68 6.43 30.37
C VAL A 724 -14.05 7.50 31.39
N TYR A 725 -15.24 7.39 31.98
CA TYR A 725 -15.65 8.22 33.10
C TYR A 725 -15.39 7.47 34.40
N ILE A 726 -14.75 8.14 35.36
CA ILE A 726 -14.44 7.60 36.68
C ILE A 726 -14.92 8.63 37.70
N LYS A 727 -15.88 8.24 38.55
CA LYS A 727 -16.62 9.14 39.46
C LYS A 727 -17.24 10.36 38.77
N GLY A 728 -17.62 10.19 37.50
CA GLY A 728 -18.16 11.24 36.65
C GLY A 728 -17.16 12.21 36.02
N THR A 729 -15.85 12.03 36.30
CA THR A 729 -14.75 12.76 35.64
C THR A 729 -14.23 11.97 34.44
N PRO A 730 -14.07 12.59 33.26
CA PRO A 730 -13.51 11.94 32.08
C PRO A 730 -11.98 11.75 32.18
N PHE A 731 -11.51 10.56 31.79
CA PHE A 731 -10.11 10.18 31.61
C PHE A 731 -9.92 9.62 30.20
N VAL A 732 -8.76 9.88 29.62
CA VAL A 732 -8.39 9.46 28.26
C VAL A 732 -7.14 8.62 28.26
N LEU A 733 -7.08 7.64 27.36
CA LEU A 733 -5.88 6.84 27.15
C LEU A 733 -4.76 7.71 26.53
N ARG A 734 -3.53 7.57 27.04
CA ARG A 734 -2.30 8.21 26.51
C ARG A 734 -1.10 7.27 26.61
N GLU A 735 -0.07 7.52 25.80
CA GLU A 735 1.22 6.83 25.87
C GLU A 735 2.10 7.51 26.94
N LEU A 736 2.74 6.76 27.84
CA LEU A 736 3.55 7.27 28.97
C LEU A 736 4.67 8.23 28.52
N ASN A 737 5.34 7.85 27.43
CA ASN A 737 6.41 8.60 26.79
C ASN A 737 5.92 9.80 25.97
N LYS A 738 4.61 9.88 25.66
CA LYS A 738 3.97 10.99 24.94
C LYS A 738 2.62 11.36 25.59
N PRO A 739 2.62 11.83 26.86
CA PRO A 739 1.42 11.86 27.69
C PRO A 739 0.47 13.02 27.34
N VAL A 740 0.94 14.02 26.60
CA VAL A 740 0.14 15.15 26.11
C VAL A 740 -0.37 14.90 24.67
N ASP A 741 0.36 14.13 23.85
CA ASP A 741 0.00 13.86 22.45
C ASP A 741 -1.31 13.05 22.37
N THR A 742 -2.25 13.49 21.52
CA THR A 742 -3.50 12.76 21.29
C THR A 742 -3.25 11.38 20.70
N LEU A 743 -3.81 10.33 21.33
CA LEU A 743 -3.66 8.94 20.88
C LEU A 743 -4.49 8.69 19.60
N LYS A 744 -3.91 9.04 18.45
CA LYS A 744 -4.56 9.00 17.14
C LYS A 744 -4.67 7.58 16.59
N HIS A 745 -5.90 7.19 16.22
CA HIS A 745 -6.26 5.94 15.55
C HIS A 745 -6.84 6.26 14.17
N VAL A 746 -5.96 6.54 13.20
CA VAL A 746 -6.33 7.07 11.88
C VAL A 746 -7.30 6.13 11.17
N GLY A 747 -8.56 6.58 11.00
CA GLY A 747 -9.60 5.83 10.31
C GLY A 747 -10.43 4.87 11.17
N ILE A 748 -10.34 4.96 12.51
CA ILE A 748 -11.16 4.14 13.41
C ILE A 748 -12.67 4.42 13.25
N THR A 749 -13.49 3.36 13.25
CA THR A 749 -14.96 3.44 13.19
C THR A 749 -15.55 3.65 14.59
N GLY A 750 -16.77 4.19 14.69
CA GLY A 750 -17.42 4.47 15.97
C GLY A 750 -17.54 3.23 16.87
N LEU A 751 -18.05 2.13 16.32
CA LEU A 751 -18.16 0.84 17.01
C LEU A 751 -16.80 0.31 17.50
N ALA A 752 -15.73 0.50 16.73
CA ALA A 752 -14.39 0.09 17.14
C ALA A 752 -13.84 0.94 18.31
N VAL A 753 -14.22 2.22 18.42
CA VAL A 753 -13.92 3.01 19.62
C VAL A 753 -14.75 2.53 20.81
N GLU A 754 -16.04 2.28 20.63
CA GLU A 754 -16.93 1.81 21.71
C GLU A 754 -16.50 0.44 22.27
N HIS A 755 -16.08 -0.49 21.41
CA HIS A 755 -15.48 -1.77 21.82
C HIS A 755 -14.15 -1.57 22.57
N MET A 756 -13.31 -0.63 22.13
CA MET A 756 -12.06 -0.28 22.81
C MET A 756 -12.31 0.36 24.18
N GLU A 757 -13.37 1.18 24.32
CA GLU A 757 -13.80 1.77 25.60
C GLU A 757 -14.39 0.73 26.56
N ALA A 758 -15.12 -0.27 26.04
CA ALA A 758 -15.60 -1.41 26.82
C ALA A 758 -14.43 -2.25 27.36
N ARG A 759 -13.49 -2.66 26.50
CA ARG A 759 -12.30 -3.42 26.93
C ARG A 759 -11.36 -2.62 27.84
N LEU A 760 -11.26 -1.30 27.64
CA LEU A 760 -10.56 -0.39 28.57
C LEU A 760 -11.22 -0.40 29.96
N LYS A 761 -12.56 -0.40 30.03
CA LYS A 761 -13.29 -0.57 31.29
C LYS A 761 -13.03 -1.95 31.93
N GLU A 762 -12.97 -3.02 31.15
CA GLU A 762 -12.65 -4.36 31.66
C GLU A 762 -11.23 -4.45 32.25
N ASP A 763 -10.24 -3.86 31.57
CA ASP A 763 -8.86 -3.75 32.08
C ASP A 763 -8.80 -2.94 33.38
N ILE A 764 -9.51 -1.80 33.44
CA ILE A 764 -9.63 -0.96 34.64
C ILE A 764 -10.21 -1.78 35.81
N LEU A 765 -11.29 -2.52 35.56
CA LEU A 765 -11.92 -3.37 36.58
C LEU A 765 -11.00 -4.54 36.98
N ALA A 766 -10.15 -5.05 36.08
CA ALA A 766 -9.14 -6.05 36.41
C ALA A 766 -8.05 -5.47 37.33
N GLU A 767 -7.48 -4.30 36.99
CA GLU A 767 -6.47 -3.62 37.81
C GLU A 767 -7.03 -3.29 39.21
N ILE A 768 -8.24 -2.73 39.29
CA ILE A 768 -8.98 -2.45 40.54
C ILE A 768 -9.14 -3.70 41.42
N ARG A 769 -9.50 -4.85 40.83
CA ARG A 769 -9.64 -6.12 41.55
C ARG A 769 -8.30 -6.66 42.06
N GLN A 770 -7.21 -6.44 41.31
CA GLN A 770 -5.87 -6.90 41.68
C GLN A 770 -5.21 -5.99 42.74
N SER A 771 -5.50 -4.69 42.73
CA SER A 771 -4.88 -3.68 43.60
C SER A 771 -5.61 -3.42 44.92
N GLY A 772 -6.77 -4.05 45.16
CA GLY A 772 -7.62 -3.75 46.31
C GLY A 772 -8.33 -2.39 46.19
N GLY A 773 -8.61 -1.93 44.97
CA GLY A 773 -9.33 -0.70 44.69
C GLY A 773 -8.45 0.52 44.38
N LEU A 774 -7.13 0.44 44.49
CA LEU A 774 -6.23 1.56 44.15
C LEU A 774 -5.89 1.59 42.65
N MET A 775 -6.05 2.72 41.99
CA MET A 775 -5.67 2.88 40.58
C MET A 775 -4.80 4.13 40.35
N LEU A 776 -3.83 4.00 39.43
CA LEU A 776 -2.89 5.07 39.07
C LEU A 776 -3.41 5.87 37.87
N PHE A 777 -3.82 7.11 38.16
CA PHE A 777 -4.25 8.13 37.21
C PHE A 777 -3.19 9.21 37.02
N HIS A 778 -3.34 10.04 36.01
CA HIS A 778 -2.43 11.14 35.71
C HIS A 778 -3.23 12.43 35.44
N ARG A 779 -2.66 13.59 35.75
CA ARG A 779 -3.24 14.91 35.45
C ARG A 779 -2.15 15.86 34.95
N GLU A 780 -2.54 16.92 34.24
CA GLU A 780 -1.63 18.01 33.93
C GLU A 780 -1.58 19.04 35.06
N GLU A 781 -0.38 19.41 35.46
CA GLU A 781 -0.11 20.52 36.36
C GLU A 781 0.72 21.57 35.62
N TYR A 782 0.14 22.75 35.42
CA TYR A 782 0.81 23.87 34.77
C TYR A 782 1.59 24.68 35.82
N ASN A 783 2.89 24.83 35.61
CA ASN A 783 3.74 25.67 36.43
C ASN A 783 3.79 27.11 35.87
N PRO A 784 3.15 28.11 36.52
CA PRO A 784 3.13 29.49 36.03
C PRO A 784 4.50 30.19 36.11
N SER A 785 5.48 29.64 36.83
CA SER A 785 6.84 30.19 36.91
C SER A 785 7.77 29.72 35.78
N THR A 786 7.47 28.59 35.14
CA THR A 786 8.24 28.08 33.98
C THR A 786 7.47 28.12 32.66
N ASN A 787 6.17 28.42 32.69
CA ASN A 787 5.26 28.37 31.53
C ASN A 787 5.26 26.98 30.85
N GLN A 788 5.28 25.92 31.67
CA GLN A 788 5.31 24.52 31.21
C GLN A 788 4.29 23.68 32.00
N SER A 789 3.59 22.78 31.30
CA SER A 789 2.78 21.73 31.92
C SER A 789 3.60 20.46 32.12
N SER A 790 3.57 19.90 33.33
CA SER A 790 4.02 18.53 33.61
C SER A 790 2.82 17.60 33.70
N VAL A 791 3.02 16.30 33.45
CA VAL A 791 2.00 15.27 33.68
C VAL A 791 2.40 14.49 34.93
N VAL A 792 1.58 14.60 35.98
CA VAL A 792 1.85 14.06 37.32
C VAL A 792 0.93 12.88 37.59
N GLY A 793 1.50 11.74 37.98
CA GLY A 793 0.76 10.56 38.41
C GLY A 793 0.23 10.69 39.84
N TYR A 794 -0.94 10.13 40.11
CA TYR A 794 -1.54 10.09 41.45
C TYR A 794 -2.42 8.84 41.63
N TRP A 795 -2.48 8.34 42.86
CA TRP A 795 -3.31 7.19 43.22
C TRP A 795 -4.68 7.64 43.70
N GLU A 796 -5.73 6.93 43.28
CA GLU A 796 -7.10 7.13 43.77
C GLU A 796 -7.75 5.78 44.04
N ASN A 797 -8.62 5.69 45.06
CA ASN A 797 -9.43 4.50 45.31
C ASN A 797 -10.71 4.56 44.44
N VAL A 798 -11.03 3.51 43.70
CA VAL A 798 -12.13 3.47 42.72
C VAL A 798 -12.94 2.19 42.88
N LEU A 799 -14.27 2.34 42.90
CA LEU A 799 -15.21 1.21 42.96
C LEU A 799 -15.65 0.79 41.55
N ALA A 800 -16.17 -0.43 41.40
CA ALA A 800 -16.62 -0.92 40.09
C ALA A 800 -17.73 -0.06 39.46
N ASP A 801 -18.62 0.47 40.28
CA ASP A 801 -19.75 1.32 39.86
C ASP A 801 -19.33 2.75 39.48
N ASP A 802 -18.12 3.19 39.87
CA ASP A 802 -17.57 4.51 39.52
C ASP A 802 -17.18 4.60 38.04
N VAL A 803 -16.97 3.45 37.37
CA VAL A 803 -16.36 3.34 36.04
C VAL A 803 -17.42 3.15 34.95
N LYS A 804 -17.56 4.13 34.05
CA LYS A 804 -18.52 4.10 32.94
C LYS A 804 -17.91 4.46 31.59
N THR A 805 -18.32 3.80 30.51
CA THR A 805 -18.02 4.24 29.14
C THR A 805 -18.91 5.44 28.74
N PRO A 806 -18.54 6.24 27.73
CA PRO A 806 -19.41 7.29 27.19
C PRO A 806 -20.80 6.79 26.79
N ALA A 807 -20.89 5.62 26.15
CA ALA A 807 -22.17 5.01 25.79
C ALA A 807 -23.03 4.66 27.02
N GLU A 808 -22.43 4.08 28.07
CA GLU A 808 -23.12 3.81 29.33
C GLU A 808 -23.60 5.08 30.05
N VAL A 809 -22.79 6.16 29.99
CA VAL A 809 -23.18 7.47 30.53
C VAL A 809 -24.41 8.00 29.81
N TYR A 810 -24.39 8.10 28.48
CA TYR A 810 -25.52 8.66 27.73
C TYR A 810 -26.74 7.73 27.72
N SER A 811 -26.58 6.40 27.84
CA SER A 811 -27.71 5.51 28.14
C SER A 811 -28.32 5.82 29.50
N THR A 812 -27.50 5.91 30.57
CA THR A 812 -27.98 6.28 31.92
C THR A 812 -28.77 7.61 31.89
N LEU A 813 -28.30 8.59 31.10
CA LEU A 813 -29.00 9.87 30.95
C LEU A 813 -30.34 9.73 30.21
N LYS A 814 -30.43 8.88 29.19
CA LYS A 814 -31.70 8.57 28.53
C LYS A 814 -32.69 7.91 29.50
N ASP A 815 -32.21 6.97 30.31
CA ASP A 815 -32.98 6.26 31.34
C ASP A 815 -33.42 7.19 32.49
N GLU A 816 -32.66 8.27 32.78
CA GLU A 816 -33.04 9.38 33.66
C GLU A 816 -34.12 10.33 33.06
N GLY A 817 -34.66 10.02 31.89
CA GLY A 817 -35.73 10.77 31.23
C GLY A 817 -35.26 12.02 30.48
N TYR A 818 -34.07 11.98 29.88
CA TYR A 818 -33.63 12.97 28.89
C TYR A 818 -33.86 12.41 27.46
N ASP A 819 -34.50 13.19 26.59
CA ASP A 819 -34.80 12.80 25.21
C ASP A 819 -33.58 12.98 24.30
N ILE A 820 -32.72 11.97 24.27
CA ILE A 820 -31.43 12.00 23.58
C ILE A 820 -31.17 10.78 22.68
N ILE A 821 -30.42 11.03 21.61
CA ILE A 821 -29.75 10.02 20.79
C ILE A 821 -28.24 10.26 20.88
N TYR A 822 -27.49 9.23 21.29
CA TYR A 822 -26.02 9.22 21.27
C TYR A 822 -25.52 8.56 19.98
N LEU A 823 -24.52 9.15 19.34
CA LEU A 823 -23.86 8.64 18.14
C LEU A 823 -22.33 8.83 18.24
N ARG A 824 -21.53 7.77 18.05
CA ARG A 824 -20.06 7.87 17.97
C ARG A 824 -19.59 7.90 16.52
N ILE A 825 -19.06 9.05 16.06
CA ILE A 825 -18.62 9.29 14.67
C ILE A 825 -17.22 9.92 14.70
N PRO A 826 -16.14 9.12 14.81
CA PRO A 826 -14.79 9.63 15.05
C PRO A 826 -14.25 10.51 13.90
N LEU A 827 -13.94 11.78 14.20
CA LEU A 827 -13.62 12.81 13.20
C LEU A 827 -12.65 13.87 13.77
N THR A 828 -11.37 13.53 13.87
CA THR A 828 -10.32 14.51 14.24
C THR A 828 -10.00 15.48 13.09
N ARG A 829 -9.10 16.45 13.35
CA ARG A 829 -8.52 17.33 12.31
C ARG A 829 -7.40 16.63 11.51
N GLU A 830 -6.73 15.65 12.13
CA GLU A 830 -5.58 14.92 11.59
C GLU A 830 -5.95 13.69 10.75
N ARG A 831 -7.15 13.14 10.92
CA ARG A 831 -7.74 12.16 9.98
C ARG A 831 -7.97 12.80 8.60
N ASP A 832 -7.75 12.05 7.53
CA ASP A 832 -8.17 12.45 6.18
C ASP A 832 -9.71 12.37 6.07
N ALA A 833 -10.35 13.46 5.68
CA ALA A 833 -11.79 13.48 5.45
C ALA A 833 -12.18 12.65 4.22
N LEU A 834 -13.31 11.94 4.30
CA LEU A 834 -13.89 11.10 3.24
C LEU A 834 -15.30 11.60 2.87
N ALA A 835 -15.79 11.26 1.68
CA ALA A 835 -17.17 11.57 1.29
C ALA A 835 -18.19 10.82 2.17
N SER A 836 -17.84 9.62 2.64
CA SER A 836 -18.63 8.82 3.60
C SER A 836 -18.77 9.47 4.98
N ASP A 837 -17.86 10.37 5.39
CA ASP A 837 -18.02 11.14 6.64
C ASP A 837 -19.18 12.13 6.52
N ILE A 838 -19.32 12.77 5.36
CA ILE A 838 -20.44 13.66 5.06
C ILE A 838 -21.76 12.90 5.02
N ASP A 839 -21.78 11.70 4.44
CA ASP A 839 -22.97 10.84 4.51
C ASP A 839 -23.33 10.51 5.96
N THR A 840 -22.36 10.00 6.74
CA THR A 840 -22.59 9.61 8.13
C THR A 840 -23.12 10.78 8.97
N ILE A 841 -22.58 11.99 8.77
CA ILE A 841 -23.01 13.20 9.51
C ILE A 841 -24.33 13.76 8.97
N GLN A 842 -24.59 13.79 7.65
CA GLN A 842 -25.87 14.32 7.13
C GLN A 842 -27.07 13.43 7.52
N TYR A 843 -26.85 12.11 7.67
CA TYR A 843 -27.87 11.17 8.15
C TYR A 843 -28.01 11.16 9.69
N CYS A 844 -27.22 11.94 10.44
CA CYS A 844 -27.56 12.29 11.82
C CYS A 844 -28.74 13.27 11.92
N LYS A 845 -29.19 13.87 10.80
CA LYS A 845 -30.35 14.77 10.80
C LYS A 845 -31.64 13.97 10.97
N ASP A 846 -32.43 14.33 11.98
CA ASP A 846 -33.78 13.84 12.23
C ASP A 846 -34.74 15.04 12.17
N ASP A 847 -35.86 14.91 11.44
CA ASP A 847 -36.87 15.98 11.32
C ASP A 847 -37.62 16.28 12.63
N SER A 848 -37.46 15.43 13.65
CA SER A 848 -37.96 15.63 15.01
C SER A 848 -36.90 16.12 16.02
N ALA A 849 -35.63 16.31 15.61
CA ALA A 849 -34.58 16.79 16.50
C ALA A 849 -34.52 18.33 16.55
N GLU A 850 -34.69 18.88 17.75
CA GLU A 850 -34.73 20.32 18.00
C GLU A 850 -33.33 20.93 18.27
N SER A 851 -32.31 20.11 18.53
CA SER A 851 -30.92 20.56 18.65
C SER A 851 -29.87 19.47 18.37
N TYR A 852 -28.75 19.90 17.80
CA TYR A 852 -27.60 19.07 17.44
C TYR A 852 -26.39 19.48 18.29
N LEU A 853 -25.78 18.55 19.02
CA LEU A 853 -24.69 18.80 19.97
C LEU A 853 -23.48 17.94 19.65
N PHE A 854 -22.38 18.58 19.21
CA PHE A 854 -21.13 17.89 18.89
C PHE A 854 -20.14 17.91 20.05
N VAL A 855 -19.61 16.74 20.42
CA VAL A 855 -18.59 16.59 21.47
C VAL A 855 -17.24 16.25 20.86
N SER A 856 -16.17 16.88 21.34
CA SER A 856 -14.80 16.62 20.90
C SER A 856 -13.79 16.79 22.05
N HIS A 857 -12.49 16.60 21.78
CA HIS A 857 -11.42 16.80 22.78
C HIS A 857 -11.44 18.22 23.34
N THR A 858 -11.52 19.23 22.47
CA THR A 858 -11.36 20.66 22.80
C THR A 858 -12.58 21.54 22.55
N GLY A 859 -13.68 21.02 22.01
CA GLY A 859 -14.83 21.86 21.58
C GLY A 859 -14.51 22.81 20.42
N PHE A 860 -13.29 22.72 19.88
CA PHE A 860 -12.67 23.66 18.95
C PHE A 860 -11.75 22.91 17.97
N GLY A 861 -11.69 23.38 16.72
CA GLY A 861 -10.90 22.82 15.62
C GLY A 861 -11.75 21.94 14.72
N GLY A 862 -11.44 20.64 14.64
CA GLY A 862 -12.08 19.69 13.70
C GLY A 862 -13.61 19.59 13.82
N VAL A 863 -14.18 19.91 14.99
CA VAL A 863 -15.63 19.92 15.22
C VAL A 863 -16.38 20.93 14.32
N ALA A 864 -15.76 22.06 13.97
CA ALA A 864 -16.38 23.05 13.07
C ALA A 864 -16.72 22.48 11.69
N TYR A 865 -15.98 21.46 11.20
CA TYR A 865 -16.30 20.78 9.95
C TYR A 865 -17.60 19.96 10.06
N ALA A 866 -17.82 19.24 11.17
CA ALA A 866 -19.06 18.49 11.41
C ALA A 866 -20.27 19.43 11.57
N MET A 867 -20.08 20.54 12.29
CA MET A 867 -21.10 21.60 12.43
C MET A 867 -21.46 22.21 11.07
N ALA A 868 -20.44 22.54 10.25
CA ALA A 868 -20.65 23.11 8.92
C ALA A 868 -21.45 22.17 7.99
N ILE A 869 -21.26 20.84 8.07
CA ILE A 869 -22.05 19.87 7.30
C ILE A 869 -23.54 19.96 7.66
N ILE A 870 -23.90 19.98 8.95
CA ILE A 870 -25.30 20.13 9.39
C ILE A 870 -25.86 21.50 9.00
N CYS A 871 -25.11 22.59 9.20
CA CYS A 871 -25.56 23.93 8.83
C CYS A 871 -25.79 24.07 7.31
N VAL A 872 -24.90 23.51 6.47
CA VAL A 872 -25.08 23.44 5.00
C VAL A 872 -26.32 22.63 4.62
N ARG A 873 -26.61 21.53 5.35
CA ARG A 873 -27.76 20.65 5.12
C ARG A 873 -29.09 21.30 5.50
N LEU A 874 -29.16 21.97 6.66
CA LEU A 874 -30.34 22.71 7.14
C LEU A 874 -30.60 23.96 6.27
N GLY A 875 -29.54 24.73 5.98
CA GLY A 875 -29.60 25.90 5.09
C GLY A 875 -29.85 25.58 3.61
N ALA A 876 -30.02 24.31 3.24
CA ALA A 876 -30.57 23.93 1.93
C ALA A 876 -32.11 23.88 1.97
N GLU A 877 -32.69 23.39 3.06
CA GLU A 877 -34.13 23.13 3.18
C GLU A 877 -34.95 24.41 3.40
N ALA A 878 -34.39 25.41 4.10
CA ALA A 878 -34.99 26.75 4.18
C ALA A 878 -35.25 27.35 2.78
N ASN A 879 -34.37 27.09 1.81
CA ASN A 879 -34.48 27.53 0.41
C ASN A 879 -35.45 26.66 -0.43
N PHE A 880 -35.86 25.49 0.05
CA PHE A 880 -36.92 24.67 -0.56
C PHE A 880 -38.30 24.95 0.03
N ALA A 881 -38.38 25.28 1.33
CA ALA A 881 -39.62 25.69 1.98
C ALA A 881 -40.10 27.07 1.48
N SER A 882 -39.17 27.99 1.21
CA SER A 882 -39.47 29.31 0.65
C SER A 882 -39.58 29.27 -0.89
N LYS A 883 -40.81 29.17 -1.42
CA LYS A 883 -41.09 29.24 -2.88
C LYS A 883 -40.95 30.64 -3.49
N VAL A 884 -40.01 31.45 -3.00
CA VAL A 884 -39.48 32.65 -3.67
C VAL A 884 -37.98 32.71 -3.37
N PRO A 885 -37.09 32.64 -4.37
CA PRO A 885 -35.66 32.85 -4.15
C PRO A 885 -35.38 34.34 -3.92
N GLN A 886 -35.58 34.81 -2.68
CA GLN A 886 -35.03 36.09 -2.25
C GLN A 886 -33.51 35.93 -2.07
N PRO A 887 -32.68 36.84 -2.62
CA PRO A 887 -31.31 36.99 -2.16
C PRO A 887 -31.30 37.39 -0.69
N LEU A 888 -30.27 36.98 0.05
CA LEU A 888 -29.91 37.67 1.29
C LEU A 888 -29.44 39.08 0.90
N PHE A 889 -30.29 40.08 1.14
CA PHE A 889 -30.05 41.49 0.79
C PHE A 889 -28.85 42.05 1.58
N GLY A 890 -28.11 43.06 1.09
CA GLY A 890 -28.29 43.84 -0.14
C GLY A 890 -27.03 44.65 -0.50
N PRO A 891 -27.07 45.50 -1.53
CA PRO A 891 -25.87 46.07 -2.14
C PRO A 891 -25.29 47.26 -1.35
N HIS A 892 -24.38 46.99 -0.42
CA HIS A 892 -23.49 48.03 0.12
C HIS A 892 -22.37 48.33 -0.88
N GLN A 893 -22.30 49.60 -1.30
CA GLN A 893 -21.28 50.11 -2.22
C GLN A 893 -19.92 50.20 -1.52
N TRP A 894 -18.90 49.54 -2.08
CA TRP A 894 -17.52 50.00 -1.99
C TRP A 894 -16.96 50.18 -3.40
N ALA A 895 -17.11 51.38 -3.94
CA ALA A 895 -16.34 51.82 -5.09
C ALA A 895 -14.92 52.16 -4.59
N ALA A 896 -13.98 51.24 -4.81
CA ALA A 896 -12.56 51.50 -4.57
C ALA A 896 -11.91 52.05 -5.84
N THR A 897 -11.28 53.22 -5.74
CA THR A 897 -10.53 53.87 -6.82
C THR A 897 -9.27 53.09 -7.19
N GLU A 898 -8.90 53.10 -8.47
CA GLU A 898 -7.61 52.56 -8.94
C GLU A 898 -6.45 53.44 -8.48
N GLU A 899 -5.77 53.06 -7.39
CA GLU A 899 -4.43 53.57 -7.05
C GLU A 899 -3.46 52.42 -6.76
N ASN A 900 -2.20 52.60 -7.17
CA ASN A 900 -1.22 51.52 -7.27
C ASN A 900 -0.50 51.25 -5.95
N LEU A 901 -0.62 50.03 -5.41
CA LEU A 901 0.20 49.50 -4.32
C LEU A 901 0.54 48.00 -4.55
N PRO A 902 1.60 47.45 -3.90
CA PRO A 902 2.36 46.34 -4.48
C PRO A 902 1.68 44.97 -4.41
N SER A 903 1.98 44.16 -5.43
CA SER A 903 1.37 42.85 -5.77
C SER A 903 1.42 41.75 -4.70
N ARG A 904 2.16 41.93 -3.59
CA ARG A 904 2.16 40.98 -2.47
C ARG A 904 0.89 41.08 -1.61
N ALA A 905 0.27 42.26 -1.53
CA ALA A 905 -0.89 42.49 -0.67
C ALA A 905 -2.19 41.85 -1.20
N SER A 906 -2.42 41.88 -2.52
CA SER A 906 -3.61 41.28 -3.15
C SER A 906 -3.60 39.75 -3.05
N ASN A 907 -2.44 39.10 -3.14
CA ASN A 907 -2.32 37.65 -2.98
C ASN A 907 -2.71 37.18 -1.57
N GLU A 908 -2.27 37.85 -0.50
CA GLU A 908 -2.66 37.47 0.86
C GLU A 908 -4.18 37.66 1.10
N ALA A 909 -4.77 38.72 0.53
CA ALA A 909 -6.22 38.94 0.59
C ALA A 909 -7.01 37.81 -0.10
N ALA A 910 -6.60 37.39 -1.30
CA ALA A 910 -7.22 36.27 -2.01
C ALA A 910 -7.11 34.94 -1.24
N LEU A 911 -5.96 34.68 -0.59
CA LEU A 911 -5.77 33.48 0.23
C LEU A 911 -6.67 33.48 1.48
N LYS A 912 -6.93 34.63 2.11
CA LYS A 912 -7.91 34.77 3.23
C LYS A 912 -9.35 34.50 2.79
N MET A 913 -9.71 34.89 1.57
CA MET A 913 -11.01 34.61 0.96
C MET A 913 -11.15 33.14 0.50
N GLY A 914 -10.13 32.30 0.67
CA GLY A 914 -10.16 30.89 0.27
C GLY A 914 -10.08 30.68 -1.25
N ASP A 915 -9.63 31.68 -2.01
CA ASP A 915 -9.57 31.64 -3.48
C ASP A 915 -8.33 30.89 -4.00
N TYR A 916 -8.04 29.74 -3.37
CA TYR A 916 -7.00 28.81 -3.78
C TYR A 916 -7.27 28.29 -5.20
N ARG A 917 -6.21 28.15 -6.01
CA ARG A 917 -6.27 27.76 -7.44
C ARG A 917 -7.17 26.55 -7.72
N ASP A 918 -7.16 25.56 -6.83
CA ASP A 918 -7.90 24.31 -7.01
C ASP A 918 -9.37 24.44 -6.55
N ILE A 919 -9.67 25.26 -5.54
CA ILE A 919 -11.04 25.66 -5.19
C ILE A 919 -11.66 26.50 -6.31
N LEU A 920 -10.90 27.44 -6.88
CA LEU A 920 -11.31 28.18 -8.08
C LEU A 920 -11.44 27.29 -9.33
N SER A 921 -10.86 26.09 -9.34
CA SER A 921 -11.05 25.11 -10.42
C SER A 921 -12.31 24.28 -10.17
N LEU A 922 -12.56 23.88 -8.93
CA LEU A 922 -13.80 23.23 -8.47
C LEU A 922 -15.04 24.07 -8.77
N THR A 923 -15.04 25.37 -8.45
CA THR A 923 -16.19 26.25 -8.70
C THR A 923 -16.53 26.45 -10.18
N ARG A 924 -15.65 26.04 -11.12
CA ARG A 924 -15.93 26.03 -12.58
C ARG A 924 -16.52 24.72 -13.08
N VAL A 925 -16.38 23.62 -12.32
CA VAL A 925 -16.88 22.29 -12.68
C VAL A 925 -18.19 21.98 -11.95
N LEU A 926 -18.37 22.49 -10.73
CA LEU A 926 -19.60 22.33 -9.96
C LEU A 926 -20.78 23.13 -10.53
N ILE A 927 -21.95 22.48 -10.57
CA ILE A 927 -23.23 23.14 -10.81
C ILE A 927 -23.48 24.14 -9.67
N ARG A 928 -23.76 25.41 -10.02
CA ARG A 928 -23.79 26.55 -9.08
C ARG A 928 -22.51 26.69 -8.24
N GLY A 929 -21.34 26.33 -8.77
CA GLY A 929 -20.07 26.33 -8.03
C GLY A 929 -19.75 27.62 -7.26
N PRO A 930 -19.82 28.83 -7.85
CA PRO A 930 -19.53 30.07 -7.14
C PRO A 930 -20.52 30.38 -6.00
N GLN A 931 -21.81 30.09 -6.21
CA GLN A 931 -22.83 30.19 -5.16
C GLN A 931 -22.56 29.16 -4.04
N SER A 932 -22.19 27.94 -4.41
CA SER A 932 -21.85 26.87 -3.46
C SER A 932 -20.64 27.21 -2.60
N LYS A 933 -19.65 27.94 -3.14
CA LYS A 933 -18.54 28.52 -2.36
C LYS A 933 -19.05 29.61 -1.41
N SER A 934 -19.80 30.60 -1.92
CA SER A 934 -20.33 31.72 -1.13
C SER A 934 -21.17 31.26 0.07
N ASP A 935 -22.08 30.30 -0.15
CA ASP A 935 -22.93 29.73 0.91
C ASP A 935 -22.11 29.02 1.99
N VAL A 936 -21.05 28.31 1.59
CA VAL A 936 -20.14 27.59 2.50
C VAL A 936 -19.22 28.55 3.24
N ASP A 937 -18.75 29.61 2.59
CA ASP A 937 -17.95 30.65 3.24
C ASP A 937 -18.72 31.33 4.37
N ILE A 938 -20.02 31.63 4.17
CA ILE A 938 -20.92 32.17 5.20
C ILE A 938 -21.08 31.17 6.36
N VAL A 939 -21.27 29.88 6.08
CA VAL A 939 -21.39 28.85 7.13
C VAL A 939 -20.09 28.70 7.91
N ILE A 940 -18.93 28.81 7.26
CA ILE A 940 -17.62 28.71 7.91
C ILE A 940 -17.36 29.92 8.83
N GLU A 941 -17.71 31.15 8.43
CA GLU A 941 -17.66 32.32 9.33
C GLU A 941 -18.57 32.12 10.56
N ARG A 942 -19.80 31.63 10.36
CA ARG A 942 -20.73 31.30 11.47
C ARG A 942 -20.27 30.14 12.37
N CYS A 943 -19.29 29.35 11.94
CA CYS A 943 -18.68 28.30 12.75
C CYS A 943 -17.37 28.74 13.42
N ALA A 944 -16.86 29.95 13.16
CA ALA A 944 -15.51 30.38 13.53
C ALA A 944 -15.21 30.28 15.05
N GLY A 945 -16.22 30.45 15.92
CA GLY A 945 -16.06 30.26 17.37
C GLY A 945 -15.72 28.83 17.80
N ALA A 946 -16.05 27.83 16.97
CA ALA A 946 -15.61 26.43 17.12
C ALA A 946 -14.43 26.07 16.18
N GLY A 947 -13.91 27.00 15.39
CA GLY A 947 -12.78 26.83 14.48
C GLY A 947 -13.04 27.38 13.07
N HIS A 948 -12.11 28.15 12.52
CA HIS A 948 -12.25 28.76 11.20
C HIS A 948 -11.41 28.04 10.15
N LEU A 949 -12.06 27.28 9.26
CA LEU A 949 -11.37 26.36 8.33
C LEU A 949 -10.49 27.07 7.29
N ARG A 950 -10.84 28.31 6.90
CA ARG A 950 -9.98 29.12 6.00
C ARG A 950 -8.72 29.63 6.71
N ASP A 951 -8.81 29.99 8.00
CA ASP A 951 -7.64 30.40 8.79
C ASP A 951 -6.71 29.23 9.03
N ASP A 952 -7.23 28.03 9.28
CA ASP A 952 -6.44 26.80 9.39
C ASP A 952 -5.58 26.58 8.13
N ILE A 953 -6.17 26.66 6.93
CA ILE A 953 -5.43 26.49 5.66
C ILE A 953 -4.36 27.58 5.51
N LEU A 954 -4.70 28.84 5.79
CA LEU A 954 -3.77 29.97 5.71
C LEU A 954 -2.64 29.87 6.74
N TYR A 955 -2.92 29.35 7.94
CA TYR A 955 -1.95 29.14 9.00
C TYR A 955 -0.92 28.08 8.60
N TYR A 956 -1.34 26.87 8.21
CA TYR A 956 -0.38 25.83 7.79
C TYR A 956 0.46 26.27 6.58
N HIS A 957 -0.14 27.01 5.63
CA HIS A 957 0.59 27.61 4.51
C HIS A 957 1.67 28.59 4.97
N LYS A 958 1.35 29.51 5.89
CA LYS A 958 2.28 30.52 6.42
C LYS A 958 3.34 29.96 7.37
N GLU A 959 3.03 28.94 8.16
CA GLU A 959 4.04 28.28 8.99
C GLU A 959 5.01 27.48 8.12
N PHE A 960 4.53 26.81 7.07
CA PHE A 960 5.40 26.11 6.14
C PHE A 960 6.42 27.07 5.47
N GLU A 961 5.98 28.23 4.98
CA GLU A 961 6.85 29.23 4.30
C GLU A 961 8.03 29.74 5.16
N LYS A 962 8.08 29.44 6.46
CA LYS A 962 9.19 29.83 7.36
C LYS A 962 10.35 28.82 7.40
N PHE A 963 10.15 27.58 6.95
CA PHE A 963 11.17 26.54 7.06
C PHE A 963 12.11 26.53 5.86
N THR A 964 13.41 26.70 6.13
CA THR A 964 14.53 26.40 5.22
C THR A 964 15.20 25.09 5.65
N ASP A 965 15.74 24.32 4.70
CA ASP A 965 16.29 22.96 4.89
C ASP A 965 16.94 22.68 6.25
N GLY A 966 16.37 21.71 6.98
CA GLY A 966 16.85 21.27 8.29
C GLY A 966 16.01 20.14 8.90
N ASP A 967 14.68 20.26 8.88
CA ASP A 967 13.75 19.27 9.45
C ASP A 967 12.70 18.79 8.43
N ASP A 968 12.88 17.56 7.95
CA ASP A 968 11.96 16.89 7.01
C ASP A 968 10.64 16.45 7.68
N GLU A 969 10.61 16.18 8.99
CA GLU A 969 9.44 15.61 9.66
C GLU A 969 8.41 16.68 10.04
N GLU A 970 8.84 17.84 10.56
CA GLU A 970 7.93 18.95 10.85
C GLU A 970 7.41 19.62 9.57
N ARG A 971 8.28 19.81 8.56
CA ARG A 971 7.91 20.28 7.22
C ARG A 971 6.83 19.38 6.60
N ALA A 972 6.98 18.05 6.68
CA ALA A 972 5.97 17.10 6.21
C ALA A 972 4.66 17.09 7.04
N TYR A 973 4.72 17.39 8.34
CA TYR A 973 3.52 17.47 9.20
C TYR A 973 2.66 18.70 8.86
N LEU A 974 3.27 19.90 8.74
CA LEU A 974 2.56 21.12 8.37
C LEU A 974 1.86 20.98 7.00
N MET A 975 2.55 20.38 6.03
CA MET A 975 2.01 20.16 4.68
C MET A 975 0.78 19.23 4.68
N ASP A 976 0.83 18.15 5.45
CA ASP A 976 -0.27 17.18 5.60
C ASP A 976 -1.50 17.83 6.24
N MET A 977 -1.30 18.65 7.27
CA MET A 977 -2.38 19.40 7.93
C MET A 977 -3.00 20.45 7.01
N GLY A 978 -2.20 21.16 6.21
CA GLY A 978 -2.68 22.09 5.18
C GLY A 978 -3.55 21.41 4.12
N VAL A 979 -3.08 20.27 3.57
CA VAL A 979 -3.86 19.44 2.65
C VAL A 979 -5.18 18.98 3.27
N LYS A 980 -5.17 18.55 4.54
CA LYS A 980 -6.36 18.04 5.25
C LYS A 980 -7.38 19.12 5.56
N ALA A 981 -6.95 20.36 5.80
CA ALA A 981 -7.86 21.50 5.93
C ALA A 981 -8.46 21.87 4.56
N LEU A 982 -7.65 21.93 3.50
CA LEU A 982 -8.11 22.22 2.13
C LEU A 982 -9.09 21.16 1.60
N ARG A 983 -8.83 19.88 1.89
CA ARG A 983 -9.69 18.73 1.54
C ARG A 983 -11.08 18.84 2.18
N ARG A 984 -11.18 19.29 3.43
CA ARG A 984 -12.47 19.57 4.11
C ARG A 984 -13.23 20.72 3.44
N TYR A 985 -12.53 21.81 3.10
CA TYR A 985 -13.16 22.97 2.44
C TYR A 985 -13.70 22.62 1.05
N PHE A 986 -12.91 21.88 0.25
CA PHE A 986 -13.35 21.29 -1.01
C PHE A 986 -14.64 20.48 -0.85
N PHE A 987 -14.70 19.60 0.15
CA PHE A 987 -15.84 18.73 0.38
C PHE A 987 -17.10 19.50 0.81
N LEU A 988 -17.01 20.55 1.63
CA LEU A 988 -18.17 21.40 1.97
C LEU A 988 -18.78 22.07 0.72
N ILE A 989 -17.94 22.67 -0.13
CA ILE A 989 -18.39 23.33 -1.38
C ILE A 989 -19.05 22.32 -2.32
N THR A 990 -18.45 21.14 -2.42
CA THR A 990 -18.96 20.03 -3.26
C THR A 990 -20.27 19.47 -2.73
N PHE A 991 -20.41 19.32 -1.42
CA PHE A 991 -21.64 18.90 -0.75
C PHE A 991 -22.78 19.93 -0.94
N ARG A 992 -22.48 21.23 -0.86
CA ARG A 992 -23.47 22.28 -1.17
C ARG A 992 -23.94 22.21 -2.63
N SER A 993 -23.04 21.93 -3.58
CA SER A 993 -23.41 21.71 -4.99
C SER A 993 -24.23 20.43 -5.19
N TYR A 994 -23.91 19.34 -4.50
CA TYR A 994 -24.71 18.11 -4.47
C TYR A 994 -26.15 18.37 -3.99
N LEU A 995 -26.34 19.14 -2.91
CA LEU A 995 -27.67 19.52 -2.40
C LEU A 995 -28.45 20.45 -3.35
N TYR A 996 -27.80 21.09 -4.32
CA TYR A 996 -28.47 21.77 -5.44
C TYR A 996 -28.84 20.85 -6.61
N CYS A 997 -28.25 19.64 -6.68
CA CYS A 997 -28.42 18.71 -7.80
C CYS A 997 -29.37 17.54 -7.47
N THR A 998 -29.39 17.06 -6.23
CA THR A 998 -30.19 15.90 -5.81
C THR A 998 -30.57 15.96 -4.34
N SER A 999 -31.49 15.10 -3.93
CA SER A 999 -31.88 14.88 -2.54
C SER A 999 -31.11 13.69 -1.93
N PRO A 1000 -30.70 13.75 -0.65
CA PRO A 1000 -30.16 12.60 0.08
C PRO A 1000 -31.12 11.41 0.23
N ALA A 1001 -32.40 11.56 -0.15
CA ALA A 1001 -33.35 10.45 -0.28
C ALA A 1001 -33.18 9.65 -1.59
N ASN A 1002 -32.56 10.25 -2.62
CA ASN A 1002 -32.40 9.64 -3.94
C ASN A 1002 -31.02 8.99 -4.15
N MET A 1003 -29.97 9.63 -3.62
CA MET A 1003 -28.58 9.22 -3.83
C MET A 1003 -27.72 9.73 -2.67
N LYS A 1004 -26.79 8.90 -2.18
CA LYS A 1004 -25.81 9.28 -1.14
C LYS A 1004 -24.74 10.23 -1.71
N PHE A 1005 -24.10 11.04 -0.85
CA PHE A 1005 -23.06 11.96 -1.28
C PHE A 1005 -21.80 11.24 -1.79
N ALA A 1006 -21.37 10.16 -1.13
CA ALA A 1006 -20.26 9.32 -1.60
C ALA A 1006 -20.57 8.75 -3.00
N ALA A 1007 -21.71 8.08 -3.17
CA ALA A 1007 -22.11 7.54 -4.48
C ALA A 1007 -22.21 8.62 -5.57
N TRP A 1008 -22.61 9.86 -5.21
CA TRP A 1008 -22.64 10.99 -6.14
C TRP A 1008 -21.24 11.51 -6.51
N MET A 1009 -20.28 11.46 -5.58
CA MET A 1009 -18.86 11.70 -5.87
C MET A 1009 -18.28 10.61 -6.78
N ASP A 1010 -18.53 9.34 -6.47
CA ASP A 1010 -18.05 8.19 -7.23
C ASP A 1010 -18.56 8.21 -8.69
N ALA A 1011 -19.80 8.67 -8.89
CA ALA A 1011 -20.41 8.87 -10.20
C ALA A 1011 -19.90 10.12 -10.96
N ARG A 1012 -19.03 10.93 -10.35
CA ARG A 1012 -18.48 12.19 -10.90
C ARG A 1012 -16.95 12.22 -10.74
N PRO A 1013 -16.22 11.32 -11.45
CA PRO A 1013 -14.79 11.13 -11.24
C PRO A 1013 -13.97 12.41 -11.41
N GLU A 1014 -14.42 13.39 -12.22
CA GLU A 1014 -13.75 14.68 -12.39
C GLU A 1014 -13.70 15.54 -11.12
N LEU A 1015 -14.52 15.24 -10.10
CA LEU A 1015 -14.43 15.85 -8.78
C LEU A 1015 -13.32 15.18 -7.96
N GLY A 1016 -13.22 13.84 -8.01
CA GLY A 1016 -12.06 13.08 -7.55
C GLY A 1016 -10.75 13.61 -8.14
N HIS A 1017 -10.73 13.90 -9.46
CA HIS A 1017 -9.57 14.49 -10.13
C HIS A 1017 -9.09 15.77 -9.46
N LEU A 1018 -10.00 16.71 -9.20
CA LEU A 1018 -9.65 18.00 -8.60
C LEU A 1018 -9.18 17.85 -7.14
N LEU A 1019 -9.73 16.89 -6.41
CA LEU A 1019 -9.36 16.59 -5.02
C LEU A 1019 -7.94 16.00 -4.91
N VAL A 1020 -7.59 15.07 -5.81
CA VAL A 1020 -6.24 14.49 -5.93
C VAL A 1020 -5.24 15.56 -6.39
N VAL A 1021 -5.63 16.39 -7.36
CA VAL A 1021 -4.82 17.52 -7.85
C VAL A 1021 -4.47 18.52 -6.75
N ALA A 1022 -5.41 18.87 -5.88
CA ALA A 1022 -5.17 19.77 -4.76
C ALA A 1022 -4.11 19.20 -3.79
N LYS A 1023 -4.19 17.89 -3.49
CA LYS A 1023 -3.21 17.18 -2.64
C LYS A 1023 -1.79 17.24 -3.22
N VAL A 1024 -1.64 17.03 -4.53
CA VAL A 1024 -0.33 17.11 -5.21
C VAL A 1024 0.17 18.56 -5.28
N ARG A 1025 -0.69 19.55 -5.52
CA ARG A 1025 -0.26 20.96 -5.69
C ARG A 1025 0.23 21.64 -4.42
N VAL A 1026 -0.35 21.33 -3.27
CA VAL A 1026 0.18 21.79 -1.97
C VAL A 1026 1.58 21.18 -1.73
N GLN A 1027 1.89 20.04 -2.36
CA GLN A 1027 3.21 19.41 -2.34
C GLN A 1027 4.21 20.05 -3.35
N GLU A 1028 3.72 20.78 -4.36
CA GLU A 1028 4.52 21.44 -5.41
C GLU A 1028 4.93 22.88 -5.05
N VAL A 1029 4.07 23.64 -4.36
CA VAL A 1029 4.37 25.04 -3.96
C VAL A 1029 5.41 25.11 -2.85
N LEU A 1030 5.69 23.99 -2.19
CA LEU A 1030 6.32 23.90 -0.87
C LEU A 1030 7.54 22.94 -0.82
N GLY A 1031 7.83 22.22 -1.91
CA GLY A 1031 9.00 21.34 -2.05
C GLY A 1031 9.84 21.72 -3.27
N ASP A 1032 11.16 21.72 -3.11
CA ASP A 1032 12.09 22.67 -3.75
C ASP A 1032 12.08 22.73 -5.29
N ASP A 1033 12.61 23.85 -5.80
CA ASP A 1033 12.62 24.32 -7.21
C ASP A 1033 13.51 23.48 -8.16
N ASP A 1034 13.75 22.21 -7.81
CA ASP A 1034 14.22 21.19 -8.73
C ASP A 1034 13.14 20.94 -9.80
N GLY A 1035 13.41 21.47 -11.01
CA GLY A 1035 12.49 21.53 -12.14
C GLY A 1035 12.12 20.17 -12.74
N VAL A 1036 11.20 19.47 -12.08
CA VAL A 1036 10.69 18.13 -12.41
C VAL A 1036 9.16 18.18 -12.52
N ASP A 1037 8.59 17.62 -13.60
CA ASP A 1037 7.17 17.82 -13.97
C ASP A 1037 6.16 17.16 -13.00
N LEU A 1038 4.91 17.66 -13.00
CA LEU A 1038 3.80 17.23 -12.14
C LEU A 1038 3.59 15.71 -12.14
N GLY A 1039 3.85 15.04 -13.28
CA GLY A 1039 3.77 13.59 -13.37
C GLY A 1039 4.76 12.91 -12.43
N THR A 1040 6.03 13.29 -12.48
CA THR A 1040 7.12 12.59 -11.79
C THR A 1040 7.07 12.79 -10.27
N LYS A 1041 6.72 13.98 -9.77
CA LYS A 1041 6.47 14.21 -8.33
C LYS A 1041 5.18 13.50 -7.86
N ALA A 1042 4.10 13.43 -8.64
CA ALA A 1042 2.92 12.61 -8.29
C ALA A 1042 3.19 11.10 -8.26
N LEU A 1043 4.10 10.61 -9.11
CA LEU A 1043 4.44 9.19 -9.27
C LEU A 1043 5.48 8.65 -8.26
N SER A 1044 6.13 9.54 -7.50
CA SER A 1044 6.94 9.16 -6.33
C SER A 1044 6.08 9.00 -5.06
N LEU A 1045 4.97 9.74 -4.95
CA LEU A 1045 3.98 9.67 -3.87
C LEU A 1045 2.98 8.52 -4.07
N LEU A 1046 2.74 8.09 -5.31
CA LEU A 1046 2.00 6.85 -5.59
C LEU A 1046 2.87 5.61 -5.28
N PRO A 1047 2.35 4.62 -4.52
CA PRO A 1047 3.16 3.53 -3.96
C PRO A 1047 3.97 2.71 -4.95
N THR A 1048 5.02 2.05 -4.43
CA THR A 1048 5.85 1.07 -5.13
C THR A 1048 5.03 0.03 -5.91
N THR A 1049 3.86 -0.37 -5.41
CA THR A 1049 2.83 -1.17 -6.11
C THR A 1049 1.40 -0.80 -5.68
N ILE A 1050 0.45 -0.87 -6.62
CA ILE A 1050 -0.97 -1.13 -6.34
C ILE A 1050 -1.09 -2.66 -6.19
N HIS A 1051 -1.83 -3.17 -5.21
CA HIS A 1051 -2.37 -4.55 -5.23
C HIS A 1051 -3.80 -4.53 -5.79
N GLU A 1052 -4.37 -5.68 -6.17
CA GLU A 1052 -5.79 -5.77 -6.58
C GLU A 1052 -6.77 -5.27 -5.50
N ASP A 1053 -6.34 -5.26 -4.23
CA ASP A 1053 -7.09 -4.72 -3.09
C ASP A 1053 -7.04 -3.17 -3.02
N ASP A 1054 -6.12 -2.54 -3.76
CA ASP A 1054 -5.88 -1.09 -3.82
C ASP A 1054 -6.29 -0.48 -5.19
N VAL A 1055 -6.95 -1.24 -6.10
CA VAL A 1055 -7.20 -0.80 -7.48
C VAL A 1055 -8.22 0.34 -7.58
N GLY A 1056 -9.40 0.20 -6.96
CA GLY A 1056 -10.50 1.17 -7.11
C GLY A 1056 -10.11 2.60 -6.68
N GLU A 1057 -9.47 2.76 -5.52
CA GLU A 1057 -9.00 4.06 -5.02
C GLU A 1057 -7.95 4.72 -5.92
N VAL A 1058 -7.21 3.94 -6.72
CA VAL A 1058 -6.10 4.45 -7.55
C VAL A 1058 -6.48 4.49 -9.03
N GLU A 1059 -7.56 3.84 -9.46
CA GLU A 1059 -8.20 4.12 -10.74
C GLU A 1059 -8.81 5.52 -10.78
N GLU A 1060 -9.47 5.95 -9.69
CA GLU A 1060 -9.88 7.36 -9.54
C GLU A 1060 -8.68 8.29 -9.78
N VAL A 1061 -7.50 7.95 -9.22
CA VAL A 1061 -6.24 8.70 -9.38
C VAL A 1061 -5.59 8.54 -10.77
N LEU A 1062 -5.92 7.51 -11.56
CA LEU A 1062 -5.32 7.24 -12.87
C LEU A 1062 -6.14 7.81 -14.04
N ASP A 1063 -7.46 7.70 -14.00
CA ASP A 1063 -8.36 8.41 -14.92
C ASP A 1063 -8.20 9.93 -14.75
N THR A 1064 -8.18 10.39 -13.49
CA THR A 1064 -7.02 11.14 -12.96
C THR A 1064 -6.27 12.04 -13.93
N ILE A 1065 -5.18 11.45 -14.42
CA ILE A 1065 -4.11 12.10 -15.16
C ILE A 1065 -4.44 12.05 -16.66
N THR A 1066 -5.11 10.98 -17.11
CA THR A 1066 -5.45 10.70 -18.51
C THR A 1066 -6.44 11.73 -19.08
N SER A 1067 -7.52 12.03 -18.36
CA SER A 1067 -8.53 13.04 -18.75
C SER A 1067 -7.94 14.46 -18.77
N ARG A 1068 -6.98 14.72 -17.86
CA ARG A 1068 -6.31 16.02 -17.69
C ARG A 1068 -5.37 16.39 -18.85
N MET A 1069 -4.88 15.40 -19.60
CA MET A 1069 -4.02 15.61 -20.77
C MET A 1069 -4.84 15.85 -22.05
N LEU A 1070 -5.92 15.09 -22.26
CA LEU A 1070 -6.84 15.29 -23.40
C LEU A 1070 -7.48 16.68 -23.41
N SER A 1071 -7.85 17.19 -22.24
CA SER A 1071 -8.47 18.52 -22.08
C SER A 1071 -7.50 19.70 -22.30
N ARG A 1072 -6.18 19.50 -22.20
CA ARG A 1072 -5.18 20.56 -22.46
C ARG A 1072 -4.96 20.87 -23.96
N GLY A 1073 -5.48 20.04 -24.87
CA GLY A 1073 -5.32 20.22 -26.32
C GLY A 1073 -6.08 21.41 -26.94
N LYS A 1074 -6.89 22.16 -26.18
CA LYS A 1074 -7.66 23.32 -26.68
C LYS A 1074 -7.62 24.49 -25.69
N GLY A 1075 -6.73 25.47 -25.90
CA GLY A 1075 -6.87 26.76 -25.20
C GLY A 1075 -5.60 27.59 -24.98
N LYS A 1076 -4.96 28.08 -26.05
CA LYS A 1076 -4.32 29.42 -26.11
C LYS A 1076 -3.89 29.71 -27.55
N GLY A 1077 -4.46 30.75 -28.15
CA GLY A 1077 -4.20 31.13 -29.54
C GLY A 1077 -3.11 32.19 -29.68
N LEU A 1078 -2.49 32.23 -30.86
CA LEU A 1078 -1.59 33.28 -31.33
C LEU A 1078 -1.82 33.46 -32.84
N GLY A 1079 -2.09 34.68 -33.29
CA GLY A 1079 -2.16 35.04 -34.71
C GLY A 1079 -3.44 34.67 -35.46
N TRP A 1080 -4.40 35.61 -35.52
CA TRP A 1080 -5.35 35.73 -36.64
C TRP A 1080 -5.21 37.14 -37.24
N ALA A 1081 -4.30 37.29 -38.21
CA ALA A 1081 -4.14 38.47 -39.05
C ALA A 1081 -3.34 38.07 -40.29
N TYR A 1082 -3.74 38.58 -41.47
CA TYR A 1082 -3.21 38.22 -42.81
C TYR A 1082 -3.47 36.74 -43.19
N LEU A 1083 -4.08 36.41 -44.34
CA LEU A 1083 -4.30 37.18 -45.58
C LEU A 1083 -5.71 36.96 -46.16
N SER A 1084 -6.15 37.93 -46.96
CA SER A 1084 -7.27 37.79 -47.90
C SER A 1084 -6.76 37.93 -49.34
N GLN A 1085 -6.40 36.82 -49.97
CA GLN A 1085 -6.33 36.62 -51.43
C GLN A 1085 -6.19 35.13 -51.74
#